data_AF-A0A956WFB1-F1
#
_entry.id   AF-A0A956WFB1-F1
#
_cell.length_a   1.000
_cell.length_b   1.000
_cell.length_c   1.000
_cell.angle_alpha   90.00
_cell.angle_beta   90.00
_cell.angle_gamma   90.00
#
_symmetry.space_group_name_H-M   'P 1'
#
loop_
_entity.id
_entity.type
_entity.pdbx_description
1 polymer ?
#
loop_
_entity_poly.entity_id
_entity_poly.type
_entity_poly.pdbx_seq_one_letter_code
_entity_poly.pdbx_strand_id
1 'polypeptide(L)'
;GREFEAGAEAAIAERARVVVCDRDQRMARGSASDNELVVATATGLAAGDRVVLFQPLLQAEIDGWALTGVADAIDLGRSETGVLSAMIVDFKSTTSARMEHRLQLAFYDEMLEAIFAAERIAVETELAVLYRGAAGGPPEDDREIERAQRLDAAETFGVEGYLERLEHAGALRRDVRALVLGDKSEARRNLAQSFDQIPFHLDYVCDGCLYNQLCLRQSAETDDLSLIPFLRVEQKRNLQVAGVRRCADLAGIPLPSEAPSPAYNNLAMEPGLGAELDDLIVRARTYRASKGDAWPVQTWLPEGRQSSLPRCDAEMHPNLVKVYIDVEHDYLHDRIYLIGALVVGAEHGVESPERRRTIVELAAAPPDDPEIEAALLRRWIARTIAAIGEVAAPDVDGSHTAPIHLIFSDSYDQRVLMNALGRHLTTVFGATSLYDFASQLAAYTSPVLTVLSDEIRTQRNYPILCQSLQALARYLRFPWDAERPLTQLFRERYFDAAGRFEDGDIPSGDRSPWYTRRSRFSSQLPLEYAYGAWKALPAAARPDPFAPYRAVTSDDLRALHAARLEAMELIAAQLRPNPWAYKQSFDLSNLDAFQDVATNLATALDEFITIERHIALGAWKHERAISPERRILSGTSMLVRYCEDDQLPEIADYNRRVLEYEALDDRDGVSRPKCSLAPTVFRLRIDLPEPTVTPEHALSLWGAAPGDVVVASARWKVDSRLPAEERVSFSPTIRQLLTGAGVKIVDIEPPDSEAEWPAGFIDVELSGFGGGQSEFAFSHVFRGFEPDGLLTLDSSPDDWYGSFQRNVVDGLRKGKRNALFDRIAGNGPVSLESDPA
;
A
#
# COMPACT_ATOMS: atom_id res chain seq x y z
N GLY A 1 -8.50 15.21 21.52
CA GLY A 1 -7.41 16.19 21.53
C GLY A 1 -7.43 16.96 22.82
N ARG A 2 -7.76 18.24 22.74
CA ARG A 2 -7.77 19.20 23.86
C ARG A 2 -8.53 18.75 25.11
N GLU A 3 -9.65 18.04 24.98
CA GLU A 3 -10.40 17.54 26.15
C GLU A 3 -9.62 16.50 26.96
N PHE A 4 -8.89 15.61 26.30
CA PHE A 4 -8.03 14.63 26.96
C PHE A 4 -6.87 15.32 27.67
N GLU A 5 -6.19 16.26 26.99
CA GLU A 5 -5.10 17.05 27.57
C GLU A 5 -5.59 17.85 28.80
N ALA A 6 -6.71 18.56 28.67
CA ALA A 6 -7.29 19.32 29.78
C ALA A 6 -7.74 18.42 30.95
N GLY A 7 -8.29 17.24 30.65
CA GLY A 7 -8.62 16.24 31.66
C GLY A 7 -7.40 15.71 32.39
N ALA A 8 -6.30 15.46 31.66
CA ALA A 8 -5.03 15.04 32.24
C ALA A 8 -4.42 16.14 33.12
N GLU A 9 -4.39 17.39 32.64
CA GLU A 9 -3.91 18.55 33.41
C GLU A 9 -4.70 18.73 34.72
N ALA A 10 -6.03 18.60 34.66
CA ALA A 10 -6.89 18.70 35.83
C ALA A 10 -6.62 17.58 36.85
N ALA A 11 -6.51 16.33 36.40
CA ALA A 11 -6.22 15.19 37.28
C ALA A 11 -4.85 15.31 37.96
N ILE A 12 -3.84 15.81 37.25
CA ILE A 12 -2.50 16.05 37.81
C ILE A 12 -2.54 17.18 38.84
N ALA A 13 -3.28 18.26 38.58
CA ALA A 13 -3.42 19.38 39.50
C ALA A 13 -4.09 19.00 40.84
N GLU A 14 -4.88 17.93 40.87
CA GLU A 14 -5.46 17.38 42.11
C GLU A 14 -4.42 16.65 42.98
N ARG A 15 -3.31 16.18 42.40
CA ARG A 15 -2.33 15.30 43.06
C ARG A 15 -0.96 15.92 43.28
N ALA A 16 -0.61 16.96 42.54
CA ALA A 16 0.69 17.60 42.63
C ALA A 16 0.56 19.13 42.65
N ARG A 17 1.57 19.81 43.19
CA ARG A 17 1.69 21.26 43.01
C ARG A 17 1.98 21.52 41.54
N VAL A 18 1.17 22.36 40.89
CA VAL A 18 1.29 22.68 39.47
C VAL A 18 1.71 24.13 39.26
N VAL A 19 2.54 24.37 38.24
CA VAL A 19 2.84 25.70 37.71
C VAL A 19 2.55 25.68 36.21
N VAL A 20 1.71 26.59 35.74
CA VAL A 20 1.38 26.71 34.32
C VAL A 20 2.31 27.75 33.67
N CYS A 21 2.88 27.43 32.51
CA CYS A 21 3.84 28.28 31.80
C CYS A 21 3.31 28.76 30.44
N ASP A 22 2.00 29.03 30.35
CA ASP A 22 1.37 29.47 29.12
C ASP A 22 1.95 30.81 28.59
N ARG A 23 1.64 31.10 27.33
CA ARG A 23 2.15 32.29 26.64
C ARG A 23 1.79 33.58 27.36
N ASP A 24 0.59 33.70 27.91
CA ASP A 24 0.12 34.94 28.54
C ASP A 24 0.85 35.17 29.86
N GLN A 25 1.08 34.12 30.65
CA GLN A 25 1.88 34.17 31.88
C GLN A 25 3.33 34.50 31.58
N ARG A 26 3.91 33.93 30.52
CA ARG A 26 5.28 34.25 30.10
C ARG A 26 5.42 35.70 29.65
N MET A 27 4.45 36.19 28.87
CA MET A 27 4.40 37.60 28.46
C MET A 27 4.23 38.55 29.66
N ALA A 28 3.42 38.17 30.65
CA ALA A 28 3.26 38.93 31.89
C ALA A 28 4.55 39.01 32.71
N ARG A 29 5.39 37.95 32.68
CA ARG A 29 6.73 37.93 33.30
C ARG A 29 7.77 38.73 32.50
N GLY A 30 7.49 39.08 31.25
CA GLY A 30 8.45 39.75 30.36
C GLY A 30 9.64 38.87 29.96
N SER A 31 9.49 37.55 30.03
CA SER A 31 10.57 36.60 29.73
C SER A 31 10.47 36.03 28.31
N ALA A 32 11.62 35.72 27.70
CA ALA A 32 11.70 35.09 26.39
C ALA A 32 11.46 33.56 26.44
N SER A 33 11.79 32.92 27.57
CA SER A 33 11.60 31.49 27.84
C SER A 33 11.21 31.26 29.30
N ASP A 34 10.91 30.02 29.68
CA ASP A 34 10.60 29.65 31.07
C ASP A 34 11.79 29.01 31.80
N ASN A 35 13.01 29.07 31.22
CA ASN A 35 14.21 28.42 31.78
C ASN A 35 14.50 28.85 33.24
N GLU A 36 14.47 30.15 33.53
CA GLU A 36 14.73 30.68 34.88
C GLU A 36 13.70 30.15 35.89
N LEU A 37 12.43 30.03 35.47
CA LEU A 37 11.36 29.49 36.30
C LEU A 37 11.56 28.00 36.57
N VAL A 38 11.97 27.23 35.54
CA VAL A 38 12.30 25.79 35.67
C VAL A 38 13.44 25.61 36.68
N VAL A 39 14.54 26.36 36.52
CA VAL A 39 15.72 26.32 37.42
C VAL A 39 15.35 26.74 38.84
N ALA A 40 14.62 27.85 39.00
CA ALA A 40 14.20 28.33 40.30
C ALA A 40 13.29 27.33 41.02
N THR A 41 12.38 26.69 40.28
CA THR A 41 11.49 25.66 40.82
C THR A 41 12.28 24.43 41.27
N ALA A 42 13.21 23.93 40.45
CA ALA A 42 14.06 22.79 40.78
C ALA A 42 14.96 23.04 41.99
N THR A 43 15.53 24.24 42.09
CA THR A 43 16.41 24.64 43.20
C THR A 43 15.64 24.86 44.49
N GLY A 44 14.43 25.40 44.40
CA GLY A 44 13.55 25.65 45.55
C GLY A 44 12.76 24.43 46.04
N LEU A 45 12.87 23.28 45.39
CA LEU A 45 12.14 22.06 45.74
C LEU A 45 12.74 21.40 46.99
N ALA A 46 11.95 21.21 48.05
CA ALA A 46 12.40 20.54 49.27
C ALA A 46 12.48 19.01 49.10
N ALA A 47 13.22 18.33 49.97
CA ALA A 47 13.29 16.86 49.95
C ALA A 47 11.90 16.24 50.20
N GLY A 48 11.50 15.30 49.35
CA GLY A 48 10.17 14.70 49.35
C GLY A 48 9.11 15.47 48.55
N ASP A 49 9.39 16.70 48.11
CA ASP A 49 8.45 17.50 47.34
C ASP A 49 8.45 17.14 45.84
N ARG A 50 7.31 17.40 45.20
CA ARG A 50 7.06 17.22 43.77
C ARG A 50 6.33 18.43 43.19
N VAL A 51 6.68 18.83 41.97
CA VAL A 51 6.02 19.91 41.21
C VAL A 51 5.95 19.56 39.74
N VAL A 52 4.78 19.77 39.12
CA VAL A 52 4.60 19.63 37.68
C VAL A 52 4.53 21.01 37.02
N LEU A 53 5.38 21.23 36.01
CA LEU A 53 5.39 22.42 35.18
C LEU A 53 4.67 22.13 33.86
N PHE A 54 3.55 22.78 33.57
CA PHE A 54 2.83 22.63 32.30
C PHE A 54 3.25 23.64 31.25
N GLN A 55 3.42 23.19 30.01
CA GLN A 55 3.72 24.01 28.84
C GLN A 55 4.96 24.93 28.98
N PRO A 56 6.07 24.55 29.68
CA PRO A 56 7.26 25.40 29.73
C PRO A 56 7.89 25.53 28.34
N LEU A 57 8.12 26.77 27.89
CA LEU A 57 8.98 27.02 26.73
C LEU A 57 10.43 26.94 27.16
N LEU A 58 11.08 25.87 26.71
CA LEU A 58 12.51 25.70 26.86
C LEU A 58 13.22 26.40 25.70
N GLN A 59 14.38 26.96 26.00
CA GLN A 59 15.30 27.50 25.00
C GLN A 59 16.73 27.12 25.37
N ALA A 60 17.46 26.51 24.44
CA ALA A 60 18.85 26.12 24.67
C ALA A 60 19.66 26.31 23.40
N GLU A 61 20.95 26.62 23.57
CA GLU A 61 21.93 26.56 22.49
C GLU A 61 22.74 25.28 22.66
N ILE A 62 22.62 24.34 21.72
CA ILE A 62 23.31 23.05 21.76
C ILE A 62 24.07 22.87 20.47
N ASP A 63 25.39 22.73 20.56
CA ASP A 63 26.27 22.53 19.41
C ASP A 63 26.05 23.58 18.30
N GLY A 64 25.75 24.84 18.67
CA GLY A 64 25.49 25.95 17.74
C GLY A 64 24.08 25.98 17.12
N TRP A 65 23.18 25.10 17.56
CA TRP A 65 21.76 25.16 17.22
C TRP A 65 20.98 25.92 18.30
N ALA A 66 20.25 26.95 17.90
CA ALA A 66 19.27 27.59 18.75
C ALA A 66 17.97 26.78 18.75
N LEU A 67 17.75 26.00 19.81
CA LEU A 67 16.57 25.16 19.98
C LEU A 67 15.54 25.87 20.84
N THR A 68 14.28 25.78 20.43
CA THR A 68 13.12 26.23 21.21
C THR A 68 12.02 25.20 21.12
N GLY A 69 11.35 24.92 22.22
CA GLY A 69 10.20 24.03 22.20
C GLY A 69 9.40 24.08 23.49
N VAL A 70 8.11 23.79 23.38
CA VAL A 70 7.17 23.80 24.50
C VAL A 70 6.95 22.36 24.90
N ALA A 71 7.54 21.95 26.03
CA ALA A 71 7.27 20.63 26.59
C ALA A 71 5.86 20.62 27.17
N ASP A 72 5.12 19.51 27.04
CA ASP A 72 3.75 19.47 27.56
C ASP A 72 3.74 19.49 29.09
N ALA A 73 4.58 18.65 29.71
CA ALA A 73 4.83 18.70 31.15
C ALA A 73 6.28 18.34 31.51
N ILE A 74 6.79 18.94 32.59
CA ILE A 74 8.01 18.52 33.29
C ILE A 74 7.66 18.30 34.75
N ASP A 75 7.74 17.04 35.19
CA ASP A 75 7.48 16.64 36.57
C ASP A 75 8.81 16.58 37.34
N LEU A 76 9.01 17.56 38.22
CA LEU A 76 10.20 17.69 39.05
C LEU A 76 9.94 17.07 40.43
N GLY A 77 10.79 16.13 40.83
CA GLY A 77 10.78 15.53 42.16
C GLY A 77 12.13 15.72 42.85
N ARG A 78 12.13 15.84 44.18
CA ARG A 78 13.37 15.69 44.95
C ARG A 78 13.20 14.56 45.95
N SER A 79 14.05 13.54 45.86
CA SER A 79 14.00 12.40 46.78
C SER A 79 14.24 12.83 48.23
N GLU A 80 13.91 11.96 49.18
CA GLU A 80 14.27 12.17 50.60
C GLU A 80 15.80 12.29 50.80
N THR A 81 16.59 11.66 49.92
CA THR A 81 18.06 11.76 49.91
C THR A 81 18.58 13.03 49.22
N GLY A 82 17.69 13.88 48.71
CA GLY A 82 18.01 15.17 48.11
C GLY A 82 18.36 15.13 46.62
N VAL A 83 18.26 13.97 45.96
CA VAL A 83 18.50 13.82 44.52
C VAL A 83 17.33 14.44 43.74
N LEU A 84 17.64 15.32 42.79
CA LEU A 84 16.64 15.92 41.91
C LEU A 84 16.40 14.99 40.72
N SER A 85 15.14 14.69 40.45
CA SER A 85 14.70 13.99 39.24
C SER A 85 13.74 14.86 38.43
N ALA A 86 13.73 14.64 37.12
CA ALA A 86 12.80 15.29 36.19
C ALA A 86 12.25 14.25 35.21
N MET A 87 10.92 14.11 35.16
CA MET A 87 10.25 13.32 34.14
C MET A 87 9.62 14.26 33.11
N ILE A 88 10.12 14.19 31.87
CA ILE A 88 9.58 14.97 30.75
C ILE A 88 8.46 14.15 30.13
N VAL A 89 7.27 14.74 30.04
CA VAL A 89 6.08 14.05 29.54
C VAL A 89 5.50 14.78 28.35
N ASP A 90 5.25 14.02 27.28
CA ASP A 90 4.63 14.47 26.05
C ASP A 90 3.21 13.92 25.98
N PHE A 91 2.22 14.81 25.83
CA PHE A 91 0.81 14.46 25.87
C PHE A 91 0.32 14.28 24.44
N LYS A 92 -0.36 13.16 24.17
CA LYS A 92 -0.86 12.84 22.83
C LYS A 92 -2.27 12.29 22.88
N SER A 93 -3.18 12.91 22.15
CA SER A 93 -4.54 12.35 21.99
C SER A 93 -4.60 11.16 21.03
N THR A 94 -3.46 10.62 20.60
CA THR A 94 -3.35 9.48 19.69
C THR A 94 -3.73 8.17 20.37
N THR A 95 -4.02 7.17 19.56
CA THR A 95 -4.31 5.80 20.03
C THR A 95 -3.07 5.03 20.43
N SER A 96 -1.89 5.44 19.97
CA SER A 96 -0.60 4.85 20.32
C SER A 96 0.51 5.90 20.36
N ALA A 97 1.58 5.61 21.08
CA ALA A 97 2.81 6.36 21.03
C ALA A 97 3.61 6.03 19.76
N ARG A 98 4.25 7.05 19.15
CA ARG A 98 5.00 6.94 17.89
C ARG A 98 6.43 7.37 18.09
N MET A 99 7.31 6.94 17.18
CA MET A 99 8.73 7.32 17.23
C MET A 99 8.94 8.85 17.23
N GLU A 100 8.12 9.59 16.51
CA GLU A 100 8.16 11.07 16.47
C GLU A 100 7.98 11.69 17.86
N HIS A 101 7.06 11.14 18.68
CA HIS A 101 6.81 11.59 20.05
C HIS A 101 8.05 11.32 20.93
N ARG A 102 8.65 10.13 20.77
CA ARG A 102 9.85 9.71 21.52
C ARG A 102 11.08 10.57 21.16
N LEU A 103 11.24 10.92 19.88
CA LEU A 103 12.30 11.82 19.44
C LEU A 103 12.09 13.26 19.94
N GLN A 104 10.84 13.74 19.98
CA GLN A 104 10.52 15.05 20.55
C GLN A 104 10.93 15.15 22.02
N LEU A 105 10.62 14.12 22.82
CA LEU A 105 11.07 14.02 24.21
C LEU A 105 12.59 14.05 24.36
N ALA A 106 13.31 13.36 23.48
CA ALA A 106 14.78 13.36 23.50
C ALA A 106 15.39 14.73 23.16
N PHE A 107 14.73 15.55 22.32
CA PHE A 107 15.14 16.94 22.16
C PHE A 107 14.93 17.76 23.44
N TYR A 108 13.79 17.59 24.12
CA TYR A 108 13.54 18.27 25.39
C TYR A 108 14.52 17.85 26.48
N ASP A 109 14.91 16.57 26.50
CA ASP A 109 15.93 16.04 27.40
C ASP A 109 17.29 16.72 27.20
N GLU A 110 17.79 16.78 25.96
CA GLU A 110 19.05 17.48 25.62
C GLU A 110 18.97 18.99 25.98
N MET A 111 17.81 19.64 25.74
CA MET A 111 17.58 21.03 26.14
C MET A 111 17.59 21.22 27.66
N LEU A 112 16.90 20.35 28.40
CA LEU A 112 16.79 20.43 29.85
C LEU A 112 18.14 20.14 30.51
N GLU A 113 18.90 19.16 30.02
CA GLU A 113 20.26 18.87 30.46
C GLU A 113 21.18 20.07 30.23
N ALA A 114 21.12 20.72 29.06
CA ALA A 114 21.91 21.93 28.79
C ALA A 114 21.54 23.10 29.73
N ILE A 115 20.24 23.30 30.00
CA ILE A 115 19.75 24.35 30.90
C ILE A 115 20.25 24.11 32.34
N PHE A 116 20.13 22.89 32.87
CA PHE A 116 20.59 22.58 34.23
C PHE A 116 22.12 22.55 34.35
N ALA A 117 22.82 22.07 33.32
CA ALA A 117 24.28 22.07 33.30
C ALA A 117 24.87 23.48 33.37
N ALA A 118 24.23 24.47 32.70
CA ALA A 118 24.63 25.88 32.78
C ALA A 118 24.63 26.41 34.23
N GLU A 119 23.70 25.92 35.05
CA GLU A 119 23.53 26.27 36.47
C GLU A 119 24.21 25.27 37.42
N ARG A 120 24.94 24.28 36.88
CA ARG A 120 25.60 23.19 37.64
C ARG A 120 24.66 22.39 38.53
N ILE A 121 23.42 22.20 38.09
CA ILE A 121 22.42 21.39 38.77
C ILE A 121 22.48 19.97 38.20
N ALA A 122 22.73 18.99 39.07
CA ALA A 122 22.62 17.58 38.69
C ALA A 122 21.15 17.14 38.75
N VAL A 123 20.67 16.51 37.68
CA VAL A 123 19.30 16.00 37.56
C VAL A 123 19.32 14.62 36.91
N GLU A 124 18.51 13.70 37.43
CA GLU A 124 18.21 12.43 36.77
C GLU A 124 16.97 12.61 35.90
N THR A 125 17.10 12.39 34.59
CA THR A 125 16.00 12.59 33.65
C THR A 125 15.36 11.28 33.22
N GLU A 126 14.03 11.31 33.11
CA GLU A 126 13.21 10.24 32.58
C GLU A 126 12.27 10.80 31.51
N LEU A 127 11.93 9.99 30.51
CA LEU A 127 11.08 10.39 29.38
C LEU A 127 9.84 9.51 29.36
N ALA A 128 8.67 10.13 29.20
CA ALA A 128 7.42 9.40 29.10
C ALA A 128 6.44 10.01 28.09
N VAL A 129 5.65 9.17 27.42
CA VAL A 129 4.54 9.59 26.56
C VAL A 129 3.23 9.25 27.26
N LEU A 130 2.39 10.25 27.50
CA LEU A 130 1.03 10.07 28.02
C LEU A 130 0.05 10.15 26.85
N TYR A 131 -0.64 9.04 26.56
CA TYR A 131 -1.57 8.99 25.43
C TYR A 131 -2.92 8.35 25.77
N ARG A 132 -3.93 8.66 24.93
CA ARG A 132 -5.33 8.28 25.14
C ARG A 132 -5.57 6.77 25.03
N GLY A 133 -4.95 6.14 24.03
CA GLY A 133 -5.19 4.73 23.68
C GLY A 133 -6.40 4.52 22.74
N ALA A 134 -6.52 3.33 22.19
CA ALA A 134 -7.60 2.96 21.27
C ALA A 134 -8.96 2.74 21.96
N ALA A 135 -10.04 3.19 21.32
CA ALA A 135 -11.41 2.98 21.78
C ALA A 135 -11.89 1.55 21.45
N GLY A 136 -11.63 0.61 22.35
CA GLY A 136 -11.98 -0.81 22.14
C GLY A 136 -11.16 -1.81 22.96
N GLY A 137 -10.09 -1.33 23.62
CA GLY A 137 -9.12 -2.18 24.30
C GLY A 137 -8.11 -2.80 23.31
N PRO A 138 -6.93 -3.21 23.80
CA PRO A 138 -5.85 -3.64 22.92
C PRO A 138 -6.07 -5.00 22.26
N PRO A 139 -5.37 -5.26 21.13
CA PRO A 139 -5.09 -6.60 20.62
C PRO A 139 -4.54 -7.50 21.73
N GLU A 140 -4.73 -8.82 21.62
CA GLU A 140 -4.40 -9.74 22.72
C GLU A 140 -2.92 -9.74 23.11
N ASP A 141 -2.03 -9.54 22.13
CA ASP A 141 -0.57 -9.56 22.32
C ASP A 141 -0.02 -8.34 23.10
N ASP A 142 -0.68 -7.19 23.03
CA ASP A 142 -0.21 -5.94 23.65
C ASP A 142 -0.83 -5.69 25.05
N ARG A 143 -1.77 -6.56 25.48
CA ARG A 143 -2.58 -6.36 26.70
C ARG A 143 -1.76 -6.18 27.97
N GLU A 144 -0.63 -6.87 28.12
CA GLU A 144 0.17 -6.80 29.34
C GLU A 144 0.93 -5.48 29.46
N ILE A 145 1.57 -5.05 28.37
CA ILE A 145 2.30 -3.78 28.28
C ILE A 145 1.33 -2.61 28.50
N GLU A 146 0.24 -2.60 27.74
CA GLU A 146 -0.77 -1.54 27.83
C GLU A 146 -1.47 -1.51 29.20
N ARG A 147 -1.69 -2.67 29.83
CA ARG A 147 -2.22 -2.72 31.21
C ARG A 147 -1.23 -2.11 32.20
N ALA A 148 0.06 -2.41 32.09
CA ALA A 148 1.08 -1.80 32.93
C ALA A 148 1.12 -0.27 32.76
N GLN A 149 1.06 0.22 31.52
CA GLN A 149 1.02 1.64 31.21
C GLN A 149 -0.24 2.34 31.74
N ARG A 150 -1.41 1.68 31.72
CA ARG A 150 -2.63 2.22 32.34
C ARG A 150 -2.54 2.33 33.85
N LEU A 151 -2.00 1.29 34.48
CA LEU A 151 -1.79 1.30 35.93
C LEU A 151 -0.83 2.42 36.30
N ASP A 152 0.27 2.57 35.57
CA ASP A 152 1.26 3.62 35.79
C ASP A 152 0.68 5.03 35.57
N ALA A 153 -0.12 5.25 34.51
CA ALA A 153 -0.81 6.53 34.31
C ALA A 153 -1.73 6.90 35.48
N ALA A 154 -2.49 5.93 35.99
CA ALA A 154 -3.39 6.10 37.13
C ALA A 154 -2.65 6.29 38.46
N GLU A 155 -1.53 5.61 38.67
CA GLU A 155 -0.70 5.71 39.87
C GLU A 155 0.07 7.04 39.89
N THR A 156 0.80 7.32 38.82
CA THR A 156 1.72 8.47 38.70
C THR A 156 0.99 9.81 38.59
N PHE A 157 -0.09 9.85 37.78
CA PHE A 157 -0.79 11.10 37.46
C PHE A 157 -2.28 11.08 37.77
N GLY A 158 -2.88 9.93 38.07
CA GLY A 158 -4.34 9.84 38.28
C GLY A 158 -5.14 9.99 36.99
N VAL A 159 -4.49 9.80 35.83
CA VAL A 159 -5.11 10.02 34.52
C VAL A 159 -5.66 8.71 33.97
N GLU A 160 -6.85 8.77 33.38
CA GLU A 160 -7.36 7.69 32.56
C GLU A 160 -6.71 7.75 31.17
N GLY A 161 -5.67 6.94 30.97
CA GLY A 161 -4.86 6.89 29.76
C GLY A 161 -3.72 5.87 29.88
N TYR A 162 -2.71 5.99 29.04
CA TYR A 162 -1.54 5.10 29.01
C TYR A 162 -0.27 5.94 29.16
N LEU A 163 0.60 5.57 30.10
CA LEU A 163 1.91 6.20 30.31
C LEU A 163 3.02 5.24 29.87
N GLU A 164 3.62 5.51 28.71
CA GLU A 164 4.80 4.78 28.24
C GLU A 164 6.07 5.45 28.78
N ARG A 165 6.81 4.79 29.67
CA ARG A 165 8.15 5.20 30.10
C ARG A 165 9.21 4.66 29.14
N LEU A 166 10.16 5.51 28.72
CA LEU A 166 11.17 5.15 27.73
C LEU A 166 12.46 4.65 28.39
N GLU A 167 12.63 3.33 28.44
CA GLU A 167 13.81 2.69 29.07
C GLU A 167 15.14 2.96 28.36
N HIS A 168 15.10 3.40 27.09
CA HIS A 168 16.28 3.56 26.23
C HIS A 168 16.50 5.01 25.77
N ALA A 169 16.37 5.98 26.68
CA ALA A 169 16.62 7.40 26.41
C ALA A 169 17.99 7.66 25.72
N GLY A 170 19.03 6.90 26.10
CA GLY A 170 20.35 7.00 25.47
C GLY A 170 20.39 6.61 23.98
N ALA A 171 19.50 5.74 23.50
CA ALA A 171 19.37 5.45 22.08
C ALA A 171 18.75 6.64 21.32
N LEU A 172 17.67 7.21 21.87
CA LEU A 172 17.00 8.36 21.29
C LEU A 172 17.90 9.60 21.24
N ARG A 173 18.73 9.84 22.27
CA ARG A 173 19.75 10.90 22.24
C ARG A 173 20.76 10.71 21.10
N ARG A 174 21.20 9.47 20.85
CA ARG A 174 22.06 9.18 19.69
C ARG A 174 21.35 9.49 18.38
N ASP A 175 20.07 9.17 18.27
CA ASP A 175 19.27 9.45 17.08
C ASP A 175 19.11 10.97 16.87
N VAL A 176 18.77 11.72 17.92
CA VAL A 176 18.70 13.20 17.88
C VAL A 176 20.03 13.82 17.46
N ARG A 177 21.16 13.30 17.97
CA ARG A 177 22.50 13.74 17.54
C ARG A 177 22.81 13.36 16.10
N ALA A 178 22.42 12.16 15.65
CA ALA A 178 22.60 11.74 14.26
C ALA A 178 21.71 12.53 13.29
N LEU A 179 20.52 12.94 13.71
CA LEU A 179 19.56 13.68 12.87
C LEU A 179 19.87 15.17 12.84
N VAL A 180 20.13 15.82 13.99
CA VAL A 180 20.22 17.28 14.08
C VAL A 180 21.47 17.78 14.79
N LEU A 181 21.72 17.39 16.04
CA LEU A 181 22.66 18.13 16.90
C LEU A 181 24.13 17.87 16.58
N GLY A 182 24.47 16.65 16.17
CA GLY A 182 25.87 16.24 15.97
C GLY A 182 26.54 16.94 14.79
N ASP A 183 27.88 17.02 14.83
CA ASP A 183 28.68 17.64 13.76
C ASP A 183 28.57 16.94 12.40
N LYS A 184 28.21 15.65 12.43
CA LYS A 184 27.93 14.83 11.24
C LYS A 184 26.45 14.53 11.08
N SER A 185 25.57 15.39 11.60
CA SER A 185 24.13 15.16 11.51
C SER A 185 23.60 15.33 10.09
N GLU A 186 22.43 14.75 9.82
CA GLU A 186 21.71 15.00 8.56
C GLU A 186 21.37 16.49 8.40
N ALA A 187 20.94 17.16 9.47
CA ALA A 187 20.61 18.58 9.40
C ALA A 187 21.82 19.45 9.01
N ARG A 188 23.01 19.18 9.56
CA ARG A 188 24.24 19.89 9.16
C ARG A 188 24.65 19.58 7.72
N ARG A 189 24.51 18.32 7.29
CA ARG A 189 24.74 17.95 5.87
C ARG A 189 23.83 18.76 4.95
N ASN A 190 22.54 18.82 5.27
CA ASN A 190 21.55 19.53 4.47
C ASN A 190 21.76 21.04 4.50
N LEU A 191 22.13 21.64 5.64
CA LEU A 191 22.44 23.07 5.73
C LEU A 191 23.69 23.47 4.95
N ALA A 192 24.67 22.56 4.84
CA ALA A 192 25.88 22.82 4.06
C ALA A 192 25.65 22.71 2.55
N GLN A 193 24.49 22.20 2.13
CA GLN A 193 24.09 22.07 0.73
C GLN A 193 23.24 23.28 0.30
N SER A 194 23.39 23.69 -0.96
CA SER A 194 22.43 24.62 -1.55
C SER A 194 21.07 23.92 -1.75
N PHE A 195 19.96 24.67 -1.76
CA PHE A 195 18.64 24.05 -1.79
C PHE A 195 18.43 23.11 -2.99
N ASP A 196 19.00 23.45 -4.15
CA ASP A 196 18.97 22.63 -5.37
C ASP A 196 19.74 21.29 -5.25
N GLN A 197 20.54 21.13 -4.21
CA GLN A 197 21.27 19.89 -3.89
C GLN A 197 20.61 19.08 -2.77
N ILE A 198 19.58 19.61 -2.11
CA ILE A 198 18.87 18.91 -1.03
C ILE A 198 18.12 17.71 -1.62
N PRO A 199 18.29 16.50 -1.06
CA PRO A 199 17.67 15.29 -1.57
C PRO A 199 16.21 15.18 -1.12
N PHE A 200 15.34 16.07 -1.60
CA PHE A 200 13.90 15.98 -1.35
C PHE A 200 13.18 15.24 -2.49
N HIS A 201 12.01 14.69 -2.18
CA HIS A 201 11.10 14.09 -3.13
C HIS A 201 9.66 14.47 -2.78
N LEU A 202 8.78 14.54 -3.79
CA LEU A 202 7.39 14.92 -3.62
C LEU A 202 6.52 13.67 -3.55
N ASP A 203 5.86 13.46 -2.42
CA ASP A 203 5.01 12.30 -2.16
C ASP A 203 3.78 12.66 -1.31
N TYR A 204 3.02 11.65 -0.87
CA TYR A 204 1.80 11.85 -0.07
C TYR A 204 2.03 12.58 1.25
N VAL A 205 3.24 12.56 1.83
CA VAL A 205 3.57 13.29 3.07
C VAL A 205 3.50 14.80 2.83
N CYS A 206 3.67 15.23 1.58
CA CYS A 206 3.55 16.64 1.21
C CYS A 206 2.16 17.22 1.47
N ASP A 207 1.09 16.42 1.52
CA ASP A 207 -0.28 16.90 1.73
C ASP A 207 -0.46 17.59 3.09
N GLY A 208 0.31 17.17 4.11
CA GLY A 208 0.37 17.79 5.43
C GLY A 208 1.52 18.79 5.63
N CYS A 209 2.44 18.91 4.67
CA CYS A 209 3.65 19.71 4.83
C CYS A 209 3.39 21.22 4.64
N LEU A 210 3.81 22.04 5.62
CA LEU A 210 3.71 23.50 5.58
C LEU A 210 4.51 24.13 4.43
N TYR A 211 5.55 23.44 3.94
CA TYR A 211 6.45 23.93 2.90
C TYR A 211 6.09 23.42 1.50
N ASN A 212 5.00 22.65 1.33
CA ASN A 212 4.69 21.99 0.04
C ASN A 212 4.60 22.98 -1.13
N GLN A 213 4.04 24.18 -0.92
CA GLN A 213 3.90 25.20 -1.96
C GLN A 213 5.26 25.70 -2.46
N LEU A 214 6.25 25.78 -1.57
CA LEU A 214 7.61 26.18 -1.91
C LEU A 214 8.29 25.05 -2.69
N CYS A 215 8.29 23.83 -2.15
CA CYS A 215 8.94 22.68 -2.80
C CYS A 215 8.32 22.38 -4.17
N LEU A 216 7.00 22.48 -4.32
CA LEU A 216 6.30 22.28 -5.58
C LEU A 216 6.58 23.37 -6.61
N ARG A 217 6.56 24.64 -6.18
CA ARG A 217 6.91 25.77 -7.06
C ARG A 217 8.36 25.62 -7.53
N GLN A 218 9.28 25.35 -6.62
CA GLN A 218 10.69 25.18 -6.96
C GLN A 218 10.91 23.98 -7.88
N SER A 219 10.26 22.84 -7.62
CA SER A 219 10.33 21.67 -8.50
C SER A 219 9.90 22.04 -9.93
N ALA A 220 8.82 22.82 -10.06
CA ALA A 220 8.36 23.33 -11.35
C ALA A 220 9.35 24.32 -12.00
N GLU A 221 10.02 25.18 -11.22
CA GLU A 221 11.02 26.13 -11.72
C GLU A 221 12.31 25.45 -12.17
N THR A 222 12.71 24.35 -11.51
CA THR A 222 13.97 23.65 -11.79
C THR A 222 13.80 22.39 -12.65
N ASP A 223 12.58 22.10 -13.11
CA ASP A 223 12.22 20.88 -13.85
C ASP A 223 12.62 19.59 -13.11
N ASP A 224 12.44 19.57 -11.79
CA ASP A 224 12.86 18.47 -10.91
C ASP A 224 12.14 17.15 -11.23
N LEU A 225 12.89 16.03 -11.15
CA LEU A 225 12.37 14.68 -11.42
C LEU A 225 11.14 14.28 -10.58
N SER A 226 10.94 14.86 -9.40
CA SER A 226 9.78 14.55 -8.54
C SER A 226 8.45 14.98 -9.14
N LEU A 227 8.45 15.71 -10.25
CA LEU A 227 7.25 16.06 -11.02
C LEU A 227 6.76 14.90 -11.88
N ILE A 228 7.59 13.89 -12.10
CA ILE A 228 7.25 12.70 -12.86
C ILE A 228 6.31 11.83 -11.99
N PRO A 229 5.08 11.57 -12.45
CA PRO A 229 4.13 10.78 -11.67
C PRO A 229 4.67 9.39 -11.36
N PHE A 230 4.46 8.92 -10.13
CA PHE A 230 4.87 7.59 -9.63
C PHE A 230 6.38 7.31 -9.59
N LEU A 231 7.24 8.29 -9.88
CA LEU A 231 8.67 8.17 -9.61
C LEU A 231 8.89 8.01 -8.10
N ARG A 232 9.70 7.04 -7.68
CA ARG A 232 10.05 6.84 -6.27
C ARG A 232 11.33 7.58 -5.88
N VAL A 233 11.51 7.83 -4.58
CA VAL A 233 12.70 8.50 -4.03
C VAL A 233 14.01 7.78 -4.40
N GLU A 234 14.01 6.44 -4.34
CA GLU A 234 15.16 5.60 -4.72
C GLU A 234 15.48 5.73 -6.21
N GLN A 235 14.45 5.70 -7.06
CA GLN A 235 14.58 5.88 -8.50
C GLN A 235 15.11 7.27 -8.85
N LYS A 236 14.60 8.33 -8.20
CA LYS A 236 15.13 9.68 -8.33
C LYS A 236 16.63 9.73 -7.99
N ARG A 237 17.03 9.11 -6.88
CA ARG A 237 18.43 9.07 -6.45
C ARG A 237 19.32 8.34 -7.46
N ASN A 238 18.88 7.18 -7.96
CA ASN A 238 19.64 6.40 -8.94
C ASN A 238 19.80 7.17 -10.26
N LEU A 239 18.74 7.84 -10.73
CA LEU A 239 18.80 8.73 -11.89
C LEU A 239 19.81 9.87 -11.68
N GLN A 240 19.81 10.51 -10.51
CA GLN A 240 20.73 11.60 -10.18
C GLN A 240 22.18 11.14 -10.11
N VAL A 241 22.44 9.94 -9.57
CA VAL A 241 23.78 9.31 -9.55
C VAL A 241 24.26 9.04 -10.97
N ALA A 242 23.37 8.60 -11.87
CA ALA A 242 23.64 8.43 -13.29
C ALA A 242 23.70 9.75 -14.09
N GLY A 243 23.55 10.90 -13.44
CA GLY A 243 23.67 12.23 -14.06
C GLY A 243 22.37 12.79 -14.66
N VAL A 244 21.26 12.08 -14.55
CA VAL A 244 19.92 12.55 -14.97
C VAL A 244 19.30 13.35 -13.83
N ARG A 245 19.09 14.67 -14.00
CA ARG A 245 18.64 15.55 -12.90
C ARG A 245 17.31 16.25 -13.16
N ARG A 246 16.91 16.37 -14.42
CA ARG A 246 15.69 17.06 -14.84
C ARG A 246 14.73 16.14 -15.57
N CYS A 247 13.45 16.49 -15.57
CA CYS A 247 12.45 15.78 -16.38
C CYS A 247 12.82 15.79 -17.86
N ALA A 248 13.35 16.91 -18.37
CA ALA A 248 13.83 17.04 -19.74
C ALA A 248 14.99 16.09 -20.05
N ASP A 249 15.92 15.89 -19.10
CA ASP A 249 17.05 14.96 -19.26
C ASP A 249 16.53 13.53 -19.45
N LEU A 250 15.59 13.10 -18.60
CA LEU A 250 15.01 11.76 -18.69
C LEU A 250 14.14 11.58 -19.94
N ALA A 251 13.35 12.60 -20.30
CA ALA A 251 12.52 12.58 -21.50
C ALA A 251 13.36 12.42 -22.78
N GLY A 252 14.58 12.97 -22.79
CA GLY A 252 15.51 12.92 -23.91
C GLY A 252 16.22 11.59 -24.11
N ILE A 253 16.11 10.63 -23.19
CA ILE A 253 16.72 9.30 -23.34
C ILE A 253 15.93 8.51 -24.41
N PRO A 254 16.57 8.02 -25.49
CA PRO A 254 15.90 7.17 -26.48
C PRO A 254 15.49 5.83 -25.87
N LEU A 255 14.29 5.38 -26.20
CA LEU A 255 13.85 4.02 -25.88
C LEU A 255 14.57 3.01 -26.79
N PRO A 256 14.72 1.74 -26.38
CA PRO A 256 15.36 0.71 -27.22
C PRO A 256 14.69 0.51 -28.58
N SER A 257 13.36 0.70 -28.63
CA SER A 257 12.57 0.64 -29.87
C SER A 257 12.82 1.81 -30.83
N GLU A 258 13.44 2.89 -30.35
CA GLU A 258 13.74 4.09 -31.13
C GLU A 258 15.20 4.08 -31.62
N ALA A 259 16.14 3.87 -30.70
CA ALA A 259 17.57 3.78 -31.00
C ALA A 259 18.36 3.12 -29.86
N PRO A 260 19.46 2.40 -30.16
CA PRO A 260 20.40 1.95 -29.14
C PRO A 260 20.98 3.13 -28.35
N SER A 261 20.97 3.05 -27.02
CA SER A 261 21.43 4.14 -26.14
C SER A 261 22.25 3.59 -24.97
N PRO A 262 23.56 3.91 -24.88
CA PRO A 262 24.38 3.54 -23.73
C PRO A 262 23.83 4.10 -22.41
N ALA A 263 23.24 5.29 -22.45
CA ALA A 263 22.61 5.91 -21.28
C ALA A 263 21.39 5.10 -20.82
N TYR A 264 20.57 4.62 -21.76
CA TYR A 264 19.46 3.73 -21.44
C TYR A 264 19.98 2.43 -20.83
N ASN A 265 20.94 1.78 -21.49
CA ASN A 265 21.48 0.50 -21.04
C ASN A 265 22.05 0.61 -19.61
N ASN A 266 22.83 1.66 -19.31
CA ASN A 266 23.36 1.86 -17.97
C ASN A 266 22.25 2.03 -16.92
N LEU A 267 21.20 2.80 -17.22
CA LEU A 267 20.07 2.99 -16.31
C LEU A 267 19.22 1.74 -16.15
N ALA A 268 19.09 0.93 -17.20
CA ALA A 268 18.35 -0.32 -17.16
C ALA A 268 19.03 -1.34 -16.22
N MET A 269 20.35 -1.22 -16.05
CA MET A 269 21.17 -2.08 -15.18
C MET A 269 21.10 -1.66 -13.70
N GLU A 270 20.60 -0.46 -13.41
CA GLU A 270 20.49 0.03 -12.03
C GLU A 270 19.32 -0.65 -11.30
N PRO A 271 19.58 -1.31 -10.14
CA PRO A 271 18.53 -1.93 -9.35
C PRO A 271 17.39 -0.96 -9.04
N GLY A 272 16.16 -1.40 -9.28
CA GLY A 272 14.95 -0.60 -9.04
C GLY A 272 14.55 0.39 -10.15
N LEU A 273 15.38 0.57 -11.19
CA LEU A 273 15.03 1.35 -12.38
C LEU A 273 14.57 0.47 -13.55
N GLY A 274 15.31 -0.59 -13.88
CA GLY A 274 15.17 -1.33 -15.14
C GLY A 274 13.73 -1.68 -15.55
N ALA A 275 12.97 -2.34 -14.68
CA ALA A 275 11.62 -2.80 -15.01
C ALA A 275 10.58 -1.67 -15.24
N GLU A 276 10.84 -0.46 -14.75
CA GLU A 276 9.94 0.71 -14.88
C GLU A 276 10.55 1.84 -15.75
N LEU A 277 11.79 1.69 -16.25
CA LEU A 277 12.54 2.77 -16.91
C LEU A 277 11.80 3.33 -18.13
N ASP A 278 11.25 2.47 -18.97
CA ASP A 278 10.45 2.87 -20.12
C ASP A 278 9.25 3.73 -19.72
N ASP A 279 8.53 3.30 -18.68
CA ASP A 279 7.36 4.02 -18.18
C ASP A 279 7.77 5.38 -17.61
N LEU A 280 8.90 5.46 -16.91
CA LEU A 280 9.44 6.72 -16.38
C LEU A 280 9.87 7.68 -17.51
N ILE A 281 10.51 7.19 -18.58
CA ILE A 281 10.88 7.99 -19.76
C ILE A 281 9.61 8.52 -20.45
N VAL A 282 8.63 7.65 -20.70
CA VAL A 282 7.37 8.03 -21.36
C VAL A 282 6.54 8.99 -20.50
N ARG A 283 6.57 8.85 -19.16
CA ARG A 283 5.97 9.80 -18.22
C ARG A 283 6.67 11.15 -18.23
N ALA A 284 8.00 11.17 -18.25
CA ALA A 284 8.78 12.40 -18.38
C ALA A 284 8.44 13.14 -19.68
N ARG A 285 8.35 12.41 -20.81
CA ARG A 285 7.94 12.97 -22.11
C ARG A 285 6.55 13.57 -22.08
N THR A 286 5.57 12.89 -21.51
CA THR A 286 4.19 13.42 -21.40
C THR A 286 4.10 14.62 -20.47
N TYR A 287 4.83 14.61 -19.34
CA TYR A 287 4.98 15.79 -18.49
C TYR A 287 5.56 16.97 -19.27
N ARG A 288 6.70 16.78 -19.95
CA ARG A 288 7.35 17.84 -20.75
C ARG A 288 6.50 18.30 -21.94
N ALA A 289 5.74 17.41 -22.58
CA ALA A 289 4.76 17.76 -23.60
C ALA A 289 3.70 18.72 -23.04
N SER A 290 3.21 18.48 -21.81
CA SER A 290 2.27 19.38 -21.12
C SER A 290 2.86 20.76 -20.81
N LYS A 291 4.19 20.87 -20.78
CA LYS A 291 4.94 22.12 -20.64
C LYS A 291 5.24 22.80 -21.97
N GLY A 292 5.03 22.13 -23.10
CA GLY A 292 5.15 22.71 -24.44
C GLY A 292 6.30 22.15 -25.28
N ASP A 293 7.03 21.16 -24.77
CA ASP A 293 8.05 20.44 -25.54
C ASP A 293 7.41 19.60 -26.66
N ALA A 294 8.16 19.37 -27.74
CA ALA A 294 7.66 18.71 -28.95
C ALA A 294 7.65 17.17 -28.85
N TRP A 295 7.15 16.63 -27.73
CA TRP A 295 6.94 15.18 -27.56
C TRP A 295 5.52 14.78 -27.95
N PRO A 296 5.33 13.61 -28.58
CA PRO A 296 4.00 13.10 -28.86
C PRO A 296 3.28 12.81 -27.54
N VAL A 297 2.04 13.29 -27.42
CA VAL A 297 1.21 12.99 -26.24
C VAL A 297 0.77 11.53 -26.32
N GLN A 298 1.31 10.71 -25.41
CA GLN A 298 0.95 9.31 -25.26
C GLN A 298 0.15 9.15 -23.97
N THR A 299 -1.15 8.90 -24.08
CA THR A 299 -2.05 8.74 -22.92
C THR A 299 -1.97 7.35 -22.29
N TRP A 300 -1.48 6.37 -23.03
CA TRP A 300 -1.31 4.98 -22.59
C TRP A 300 0.17 4.68 -22.41
N LEU A 301 0.49 3.87 -21.41
CA LEU A 301 1.82 3.28 -21.30
C LEU A 301 2.03 2.24 -22.41
N PRO A 302 3.28 2.07 -22.93
CA PRO A 302 3.56 1.14 -24.02
C PRO A 302 3.28 -0.32 -23.67
N GLU A 303 3.64 -0.75 -22.46
CA GLU A 303 3.40 -2.10 -21.95
C GLU A 303 2.48 -2.07 -20.74
N GLY A 304 1.17 -2.05 -20.98
CA GLY A 304 0.18 -2.12 -19.91
C GLY A 304 0.21 -3.46 -19.18
N ARG A 305 0.08 -3.44 -17.85
CA ARG A 305 -0.09 -4.67 -17.05
C ARG A 305 -1.44 -5.33 -17.31
N GLN A 306 -1.54 -6.62 -16.99
CA GLN A 306 -2.85 -7.30 -16.94
C GLN A 306 -3.75 -6.63 -15.91
N SER A 307 -4.88 -6.08 -16.37
CA SER A 307 -5.85 -5.38 -15.52
C SER A 307 -6.60 -6.34 -14.59
N SER A 308 -7.05 -5.85 -13.44
CA SER A 308 -8.03 -6.51 -12.59
C SER A 308 -9.48 -6.23 -12.98
N LEU A 309 -9.73 -5.24 -13.86
CA LEU A 309 -11.07 -4.93 -14.33
C LEU A 309 -11.59 -6.03 -15.26
N PRO A 310 -12.78 -6.60 -15.01
CA PRO A 310 -13.36 -7.60 -15.89
C PRO A 310 -13.91 -6.98 -17.17
N ARG A 311 -13.74 -7.71 -18.28
CA ARG A 311 -14.48 -7.45 -19.53
C ARG A 311 -15.97 -7.70 -19.30
N CYS A 312 -16.82 -6.83 -19.86
CA CYS A 312 -18.26 -6.95 -19.81
C CYS A 312 -18.81 -6.67 -21.21
N ASP A 313 -19.39 -7.70 -21.83
CA ASP A 313 -20.10 -7.63 -23.11
C ASP A 313 -21.05 -8.84 -23.24
N ALA A 314 -21.67 -9.00 -24.40
CA ALA A 314 -22.64 -10.07 -24.66
C ALA A 314 -22.04 -11.48 -24.53
N GLU A 315 -20.73 -11.65 -24.73
CA GLU A 315 -20.05 -12.95 -24.68
C GLU A 315 -19.43 -13.22 -23.30
N MET A 316 -18.91 -12.18 -22.64
CA MET A 316 -18.16 -12.27 -21.40
C MET A 316 -18.79 -11.39 -20.31
N HIS A 317 -19.29 -12.05 -19.26
CA HIS A 317 -20.02 -11.44 -18.14
C HIS A 317 -21.17 -10.50 -18.57
N PRO A 318 -22.15 -11.00 -19.35
CA PRO A 318 -23.25 -10.17 -19.84
C PRO A 318 -24.11 -9.54 -18.73
N ASN A 319 -24.13 -10.14 -17.53
CA ASN A 319 -24.90 -9.65 -16.38
C ASN A 319 -24.02 -9.16 -15.23
N LEU A 320 -22.83 -8.64 -15.52
CA LEU A 320 -21.90 -8.15 -14.50
C LEU A 320 -22.51 -7.03 -13.66
N VAL A 321 -22.34 -7.13 -12.33
CA VAL A 321 -22.62 -6.04 -11.40
C VAL A 321 -21.30 -5.44 -10.92
N LYS A 322 -21.11 -4.15 -11.20
CA LYS A 322 -19.97 -3.35 -10.69
C LYS A 322 -20.42 -2.55 -9.48
N VAL A 323 -19.62 -2.58 -8.42
CA VAL A 323 -19.87 -1.86 -7.17
C VAL A 323 -18.68 -0.94 -6.91
N TYR A 324 -18.84 0.35 -7.19
CA TYR A 324 -17.85 1.37 -6.85
C TYR A 324 -18.03 1.77 -5.40
N ILE A 325 -16.98 1.68 -4.59
CA ILE A 325 -17.03 1.93 -3.15
C ILE A 325 -16.06 3.05 -2.79
N ASP A 326 -16.56 4.03 -2.05
CA ASP A 326 -15.81 5.21 -1.61
C ASP A 326 -16.05 5.43 -0.10
N VAL A 327 -14.98 5.63 0.65
CA VAL A 327 -14.97 5.54 2.13
C VAL A 327 -14.17 6.70 2.70
N GLU A 328 -14.75 7.43 3.65
CA GLU A 328 -14.06 8.53 4.34
C GLU A 328 -13.78 8.19 5.81
N HIS A 329 -12.54 8.47 6.23
CA HIS A 329 -12.02 8.10 7.54
C HIS A 329 -11.98 9.28 8.53
N ASP A 330 -12.62 9.12 9.68
CA ASP A 330 -12.40 9.98 10.85
C ASP A 330 -11.18 9.46 11.61
N TYR A 331 -10.02 10.04 11.30
CA TYR A 331 -8.76 9.69 11.94
C TYR A 331 -8.66 10.11 13.43
N LEU A 332 -9.59 10.92 13.96
CA LEU A 332 -9.61 11.27 15.38
C LEU A 332 -10.19 10.13 16.22
N HIS A 333 -11.19 9.43 15.67
CA HIS A 333 -11.85 8.30 16.33
C HIS A 333 -11.45 6.94 15.76
N ASP A 334 -10.67 6.92 14.68
CA ASP A 334 -10.31 5.72 13.91
C ASP A 334 -11.54 4.96 13.39
N ARG A 335 -12.50 5.71 12.82
CA ARG A 335 -13.80 5.17 12.36
C ARG A 335 -14.25 5.71 11.01
N ILE A 336 -15.10 4.95 10.32
CA ILE A 336 -15.78 5.44 9.12
C ILE A 336 -16.90 6.38 9.53
N TYR A 337 -16.95 7.57 8.90
CA TYR A 337 -18.05 8.51 9.09
C TYR A 337 -18.93 8.70 7.85
N LEU A 338 -18.41 8.42 6.65
CA LEU A 338 -19.12 8.55 5.38
C LEU A 338 -18.70 7.40 4.47
N ILE A 339 -19.68 6.69 3.91
CA ILE A 339 -19.47 5.57 3.02
C ILE A 339 -20.51 5.58 1.90
N GLY A 340 -20.05 5.27 0.69
CA GLY A 340 -20.84 5.28 -0.52
C GLY A 340 -20.65 4.03 -1.35
N ALA A 341 -21.71 3.64 -2.06
CA ALA A 341 -21.67 2.63 -3.10
C ALA A 341 -22.44 3.12 -4.33
N LEU A 342 -21.83 3.02 -5.51
CA LEU A 342 -22.53 3.11 -6.79
C LEU A 342 -22.58 1.72 -7.40
N VAL A 343 -23.80 1.18 -7.53
CA VAL A 343 -24.06 -0.16 -8.04
C VAL A 343 -24.59 -0.04 -9.47
N VAL A 344 -23.90 -0.69 -10.41
CA VAL A 344 -24.20 -0.65 -11.84
C VAL A 344 -24.34 -2.08 -12.35
N GLY A 345 -25.55 -2.43 -12.80
CA GLY A 345 -25.84 -3.73 -13.43
C GLY A 345 -25.80 -3.64 -14.94
N ALA A 346 -25.13 -4.60 -15.58
CA ALA A 346 -25.20 -4.82 -17.01
C ALA A 346 -26.33 -5.81 -17.36
N GLU A 347 -26.92 -5.64 -18.54
CA GLU A 347 -27.84 -6.60 -19.16
C GLU A 347 -27.35 -6.86 -20.59
N HIS A 348 -27.08 -8.12 -20.92
CA HIS A 348 -26.47 -8.50 -22.21
C HIS A 348 -25.17 -7.73 -22.53
N GLY A 349 -24.42 -7.36 -21.50
CA GLY A 349 -23.17 -6.63 -21.61
C GLY A 349 -23.32 -5.11 -21.74
N VAL A 350 -24.53 -4.58 -21.58
CA VAL A 350 -24.82 -3.14 -21.70
C VAL A 350 -25.26 -2.59 -20.35
N GLU A 351 -24.59 -1.53 -19.91
CA GLU A 351 -24.96 -0.77 -18.72
C GLU A 351 -26.04 0.26 -19.07
N SER A 352 -27.08 0.38 -18.22
CA SER A 352 -28.18 1.32 -18.45
C SER A 352 -28.45 2.19 -17.22
N PRO A 353 -28.91 3.45 -17.39
CA PRO A 353 -29.26 4.31 -16.27
C PRO A 353 -30.34 3.73 -15.34
N GLU A 354 -31.24 2.89 -15.86
CA GLU A 354 -32.31 2.26 -15.08
C GLU A 354 -31.77 1.21 -14.10
N ARG A 355 -30.64 0.57 -14.41
CA ARG A 355 -29.93 -0.43 -13.59
C ARG A 355 -28.75 0.17 -12.82
N ARG A 356 -28.89 1.43 -12.42
CA ARG A 356 -27.89 2.19 -11.67
C ARG A 356 -28.46 2.70 -10.35
N ARG A 357 -27.80 2.45 -9.22
CA ARG A 357 -28.23 2.90 -7.89
C ARG A 357 -27.07 3.47 -7.09
N THR A 358 -27.28 4.67 -6.53
CA THR A 358 -26.31 5.35 -5.67
C THR A 358 -26.79 5.30 -4.22
N ILE A 359 -25.92 4.80 -3.33
CA ILE A 359 -26.13 4.71 -1.89
C ILE A 359 -25.06 5.56 -1.23
N VAL A 360 -25.46 6.50 -0.39
CA VAL A 360 -24.55 7.31 0.43
C VAL A 360 -25.08 7.36 1.85
N GLU A 361 -24.27 6.90 2.79
CA GLU A 361 -24.58 6.93 4.21
C GLU A 361 -23.55 7.78 4.94
N LEU A 362 -24.04 8.73 5.76
CA LEU A 362 -23.24 9.65 6.56
C LEU A 362 -23.67 9.51 8.03
N ALA A 363 -22.70 9.45 8.93
CA ALA A 363 -22.96 9.47 10.37
C ALA A 363 -23.66 10.77 10.78
N ALA A 364 -24.61 10.67 11.72
CA ALA A 364 -25.40 11.84 12.15
C ALA A 364 -24.59 12.85 12.98
N ALA A 365 -23.47 12.40 13.56
CA ALA A 365 -22.54 13.15 14.41
C ALA A 365 -21.15 12.51 14.25
N PRO A 366 -20.07 13.12 14.81
CA PRO A 366 -18.78 12.47 14.92
C PRO A 366 -18.94 11.05 15.50
N PRO A 367 -18.32 10.01 14.89
CA PRO A 367 -18.44 8.63 15.36
C PRO A 367 -17.51 8.39 16.57
N ASP A 368 -17.79 9.05 17.69
CA ASP A 368 -17.08 8.87 18.96
C ASP A 368 -17.47 7.56 19.67
N ASP A 369 -18.69 7.07 19.44
CA ASP A 369 -19.21 5.79 19.91
C ASP A 369 -19.12 4.69 18.82
N PRO A 370 -18.59 3.48 19.13
CA PRO A 370 -18.61 2.34 18.21
C PRO A 370 -19.97 2.01 17.59
N GLU A 371 -21.07 2.23 18.32
CA GLU A 371 -22.41 1.93 17.83
C GLU A 371 -22.82 2.86 16.67
N ILE A 372 -22.26 4.07 16.58
CA ILE A 372 -22.52 5.01 15.47
C ILE A 372 -21.96 4.43 14.16
N GLU A 373 -20.73 3.92 14.18
CA GLU A 373 -20.09 3.26 13.04
C GLU A 373 -20.81 1.94 12.70
N ALA A 374 -21.16 1.12 13.70
CA ALA A 374 -21.92 -0.12 13.48
C ALA A 374 -23.30 0.14 12.85
N ALA A 375 -24.00 1.19 13.28
CA ALA A 375 -25.28 1.60 12.70
C ALA A 375 -25.11 2.12 11.26
N LEU A 376 -24.04 2.86 10.98
CA LEU A 376 -23.68 3.33 9.64
C LEU A 376 -23.46 2.14 8.69
N LEU A 377 -22.61 1.19 9.10
CA LEU A 377 -22.30 -0.02 8.32
C LEU A 377 -23.54 -0.87 8.07
N ARG A 378 -24.38 -1.11 9.09
CA ARG A 378 -25.64 -1.88 8.92
C ARG A 378 -26.55 -1.27 7.86
N ARG A 379 -26.75 0.05 7.89
CA ARG A 379 -27.59 0.73 6.88
C ARG A 379 -26.98 0.63 5.49
N TRP A 380 -25.67 0.88 5.38
CA TRP A 380 -24.97 0.86 4.10
C TRP A 380 -24.95 -0.55 3.48
N ILE A 381 -24.61 -1.59 4.25
CA ILE A 381 -24.58 -2.99 3.79
C ILE A 381 -25.97 -3.41 3.31
N ALA A 382 -27.01 -3.20 4.13
CA ALA A 382 -28.37 -3.60 3.79
C ALA A 382 -28.87 -2.92 2.50
N ARG A 383 -28.61 -1.61 2.34
CA ARG A 383 -29.00 -0.86 1.14
C ARG A 383 -28.19 -1.26 -0.09
N THR A 384 -26.91 -1.57 0.07
CA THR A 384 -26.03 -1.98 -1.04
C THR A 384 -26.41 -3.37 -1.54
N ILE A 385 -26.66 -4.34 -0.65
CA ILE A 385 -27.14 -5.68 -1.02
C ILE A 385 -28.49 -5.59 -1.74
N ALA A 386 -29.43 -4.81 -1.20
CA ALA A 386 -30.73 -4.59 -1.85
C ALA A 386 -30.57 -3.99 -3.26
N ALA A 387 -29.67 -3.02 -3.44
CA ALA A 387 -29.38 -2.43 -4.74
C ALA A 387 -28.74 -3.41 -5.73
N ILE A 388 -27.86 -4.30 -5.27
CA ILE A 388 -27.30 -5.38 -6.10
C ILE A 388 -28.43 -6.28 -6.63
N GLY A 389 -29.36 -6.70 -5.75
CA GLY A 389 -30.51 -7.50 -6.16
C GLY A 389 -31.44 -6.77 -7.13
N GLU A 390 -31.62 -5.45 -6.96
CA GLU A 390 -32.47 -4.62 -7.82
C GLU A 390 -31.89 -4.42 -9.23
N VAL A 391 -30.57 -4.18 -9.34
CA VAL A 391 -29.94 -3.85 -10.63
C VAL A 391 -29.51 -5.07 -11.44
N ALA A 392 -29.31 -6.22 -10.79
CA ALA A 392 -28.89 -7.44 -11.46
C ALA A 392 -29.92 -7.89 -12.52
N ALA A 393 -29.43 -8.19 -13.73
CA ALA A 393 -30.24 -8.80 -14.77
C ALA A 393 -30.34 -10.32 -14.53
N PRO A 394 -31.50 -10.95 -14.85
CA PRO A 394 -31.62 -12.41 -14.80
C PRO A 394 -30.67 -13.05 -15.81
N ASP A 395 -30.13 -14.23 -15.48
CA ASP A 395 -29.31 -15.01 -16.40
C ASP A 395 -30.15 -15.66 -17.52
N VAL A 396 -29.46 -16.36 -18.43
CA VAL A 396 -30.07 -17.02 -19.60
C VAL A 396 -31.15 -18.03 -19.20
N ASP A 397 -31.02 -18.62 -18.01
CA ASP A 397 -31.96 -19.60 -17.45
C ASP A 397 -33.05 -18.94 -16.58
N GLY A 398 -33.07 -17.60 -16.50
CA GLY A 398 -33.99 -16.82 -15.69
C GLY A 398 -33.67 -16.84 -14.19
N SER A 399 -32.50 -17.37 -13.79
CA SER A 399 -32.07 -17.38 -12.40
C SER A 399 -31.43 -16.05 -12.02
N HIS A 400 -31.58 -15.65 -10.75
CA HIS A 400 -30.97 -14.43 -10.21
C HIS A 400 -29.51 -14.69 -9.84
N THR A 401 -28.66 -14.94 -10.84
CA THR A 401 -27.21 -15.05 -10.65
C THR A 401 -26.46 -13.98 -11.43
N ALA A 402 -25.42 -13.40 -10.82
CA ALA A 402 -24.60 -12.38 -11.46
C ALA A 402 -23.15 -12.40 -10.94
N PRO A 403 -22.13 -12.21 -11.78
CA PRO A 403 -20.79 -11.92 -11.30
C PRO A 403 -20.76 -10.52 -10.67
N ILE A 404 -20.11 -10.38 -9.51
CA ILE A 404 -19.96 -9.11 -8.78
C ILE A 404 -18.49 -8.68 -8.80
N HIS A 405 -18.24 -7.39 -8.99
CA HIS A 405 -16.90 -6.81 -8.94
C HIS A 405 -16.87 -5.53 -8.12
N LEU A 406 -15.96 -5.46 -7.15
CA LEU A 406 -15.75 -4.29 -6.29
C LEU A 406 -14.71 -3.36 -6.90
N ILE A 407 -14.91 -2.04 -6.82
CA ILE A 407 -13.98 -1.05 -7.38
C ILE A 407 -13.76 0.06 -6.34
N PHE A 408 -12.51 0.23 -5.91
CA PHE A 408 -12.09 1.28 -4.97
C PHE A 408 -11.28 2.36 -5.68
N SER A 409 -11.29 3.59 -5.16
CA SER A 409 -10.47 4.67 -5.71
C SER A 409 -8.98 4.38 -5.47
N ASP A 410 -8.64 4.05 -4.22
CA ASP A 410 -7.29 3.66 -3.79
C ASP A 410 -7.32 2.53 -2.74
N SER A 411 -6.16 1.98 -2.41
CA SER A 411 -6.03 0.90 -1.42
C SER A 411 -6.23 1.37 0.03
N TYR A 412 -6.17 2.67 0.30
CA TYR A 412 -6.42 3.22 1.63
C TYR A 412 -7.90 3.06 1.99
N ASP A 413 -8.80 3.41 1.07
CA ASP A 413 -10.26 3.25 1.26
C ASP A 413 -10.64 1.80 1.51
N GLN A 414 -10.06 0.87 0.74
CA GLN A 414 -10.23 -0.57 0.94
C GLN A 414 -9.80 -0.97 2.35
N ARG A 415 -8.60 -0.57 2.78
CA ARG A 415 -8.08 -0.91 4.13
C ARG A 415 -8.95 -0.33 5.24
N VAL A 416 -9.43 0.91 5.10
CA VAL A 416 -10.33 1.55 6.06
C VAL A 416 -11.63 0.76 6.19
N LEU A 417 -12.23 0.34 5.07
CA LEU A 417 -13.42 -0.53 5.08
C LEU A 417 -13.16 -1.85 5.78
N MET A 418 -12.06 -2.53 5.43
CA MET A 418 -11.69 -3.82 6.01
C MET A 418 -11.46 -3.71 7.52
N ASN A 419 -10.78 -2.67 7.97
CA ASN A 419 -10.56 -2.43 9.40
C ASN A 419 -11.88 -2.18 10.13
N ALA A 420 -12.79 -1.40 9.55
CA ALA A 420 -14.10 -1.13 10.13
C ALA A 420 -14.98 -2.39 10.21
N LEU A 421 -15.02 -3.19 9.14
CA LEU A 421 -15.73 -4.49 9.15
C LEU A 421 -15.12 -5.43 10.18
N GLY A 422 -13.78 -5.50 10.27
CA GLY A 422 -13.04 -6.29 11.26
C GLY A 422 -13.40 -5.93 12.71
N ARG A 423 -13.57 -4.63 13.01
CA ARG A 423 -14.01 -4.17 14.34
C ARG A 423 -15.43 -4.60 14.72
N HIS A 424 -16.28 -4.87 13.73
CA HIS A 424 -17.73 -5.09 13.92
C HIS A 424 -18.23 -6.47 13.45
N LEU A 425 -17.33 -7.45 13.27
CA LEU A 425 -17.65 -8.79 12.77
C LEU A 425 -18.78 -9.48 13.57
N THR A 426 -18.83 -9.26 14.88
CA THR A 426 -19.82 -9.90 15.77
C THR A 426 -21.12 -9.11 15.94
N THR A 427 -21.13 -7.83 15.58
CA THR A 427 -22.23 -6.89 15.88
C THR A 427 -23.01 -6.46 14.63
N VAL A 428 -22.38 -6.50 13.46
CA VAL A 428 -22.98 -6.10 12.19
C VAL A 428 -23.25 -7.34 11.34
N PHE A 429 -24.55 -7.67 11.18
CA PHE A 429 -24.98 -8.76 10.30
C PHE A 429 -24.48 -8.52 8.86
N GLY A 430 -23.83 -9.53 8.28
CA GLY A 430 -23.20 -9.44 6.96
C GLY A 430 -21.82 -8.80 6.93
N ALA A 431 -21.28 -8.30 8.05
CA ALA A 431 -19.91 -7.78 8.10
C ALA A 431 -18.88 -8.87 7.85
N THR A 432 -19.04 -10.07 8.42
CA THR A 432 -18.15 -11.20 8.13
C THR A 432 -18.27 -11.61 6.68
N SER A 433 -19.48 -11.76 6.14
CA SER A 433 -19.68 -12.13 4.73
C SER A 433 -19.11 -11.11 3.75
N LEU A 434 -19.18 -9.82 4.05
CA LEU A 434 -18.58 -8.77 3.23
C LEU A 434 -17.08 -8.64 3.46
N TYR A 435 -16.60 -8.82 4.70
CA TYR A 435 -15.18 -8.89 5.02
C TYR A 435 -14.57 -10.08 4.28
N ASP A 436 -15.20 -11.23 4.37
CA ASP A 436 -14.89 -12.44 3.62
C ASP A 436 -15.04 -12.17 2.14
N PHE A 437 -16.06 -11.50 1.60
CA PHE A 437 -16.14 -11.24 0.16
C PHE A 437 -15.08 -10.25 -0.36
N ALA A 438 -14.75 -9.23 0.44
CA ALA A 438 -13.75 -8.21 0.11
C ALA A 438 -12.31 -8.68 0.41
N SER A 439 -12.13 -9.63 1.32
CA SER A 439 -10.88 -10.37 1.57
C SER A 439 -10.77 -11.63 0.70
N GLN A 440 -11.90 -12.19 0.26
CA GLN A 440 -12.03 -13.23 -0.75
C GLN A 440 -11.58 -12.58 -2.03
N LEU A 441 -10.29 -12.78 -2.27
CA LEU A 441 -9.70 -12.93 -3.58
C LEU A 441 -10.38 -14.11 -4.31
N ALA A 442 -11.68 -14.02 -4.61
CA ALA A 442 -12.47 -15.16 -5.08
C ALA A 442 -11.91 -15.72 -6.39
N ALA A 443 -11.60 -17.01 -6.30
CA ALA A 443 -10.81 -17.83 -7.20
C ALA A 443 -9.34 -17.38 -7.28
N TYR A 444 -8.43 -18.27 -6.89
CA TYR A 444 -6.98 -18.26 -7.17
C TYR A 444 -6.63 -17.90 -8.64
N THR A 445 -7.61 -17.87 -9.53
CA THR A 445 -7.50 -17.59 -10.95
C THR A 445 -8.12 -16.26 -11.43
N SER A 446 -8.88 -15.51 -10.60
CA SER A 446 -9.58 -14.28 -11.03
C SER A 446 -9.72 -13.19 -9.94
N PRO A 447 -9.57 -11.89 -10.26
CA PRO A 447 -9.69 -10.82 -9.27
C PRO A 447 -11.16 -10.47 -8.94
N VAL A 448 -11.49 -10.29 -7.66
CA VAL A 448 -12.81 -9.83 -7.18
C VAL A 448 -12.91 -8.32 -7.10
N LEU A 449 -11.79 -7.64 -6.89
CA LEU A 449 -11.72 -6.20 -6.70
C LEU A 449 -10.74 -5.55 -7.67
N THR A 450 -10.94 -4.26 -7.91
CA THR A 450 -10.01 -3.36 -8.61
C THR A 450 -9.73 -2.15 -7.72
N VAL A 451 -8.47 -1.72 -7.69
CA VAL A 451 -8.05 -0.43 -7.15
C VAL A 451 -7.70 0.49 -8.32
N LEU A 452 -8.46 1.57 -8.51
CA LEU A 452 -8.32 2.43 -9.69
C LEU A 452 -6.95 3.12 -9.76
N SER A 453 -6.40 3.57 -8.64
CA SER A 453 -5.07 4.21 -8.60
C SER A 453 -3.96 3.30 -9.14
N ASP A 454 -4.02 1.99 -8.85
CA ASP A 454 -3.07 0.99 -9.37
C ASP A 454 -3.25 0.76 -10.87
N GLU A 455 -4.50 0.66 -11.35
CA GLU A 455 -4.79 0.54 -12.79
C GLU A 455 -4.36 1.79 -13.57
N ILE A 456 -4.55 2.98 -13.01
CA ILE A 456 -4.07 4.24 -13.60
C ILE A 456 -2.54 4.23 -13.67
N ARG A 457 -1.86 3.86 -12.58
CA ARG A 457 -0.39 3.76 -12.55
C ARG A 457 0.15 2.78 -13.59
N THR A 458 -0.57 1.71 -13.88
CA THR A 458 -0.08 0.62 -14.74
C THR A 458 -0.50 0.75 -16.20
N GLN A 459 -1.57 1.48 -16.51
CA GLN A 459 -2.07 1.62 -17.87
C GLN A 459 -1.95 3.04 -18.44
N ARG A 460 -2.06 4.08 -17.60
CA ARG A 460 -2.27 5.46 -18.04
C ARG A 460 -1.05 6.33 -17.77
N ASN A 461 -0.84 7.25 -18.71
CA ASN A 461 0.24 8.22 -18.67
C ASN A 461 -0.33 9.65 -18.65
N TYR A 462 -0.88 10.05 -17.51
CA TYR A 462 -1.35 11.41 -17.30
C TYR A 462 -0.20 12.34 -16.85
N PRO A 463 -0.15 13.60 -17.32
CA PRO A 463 0.94 14.53 -17.01
C PRO A 463 0.85 15.19 -15.63
N ILE A 464 -0.17 14.86 -14.83
CA ILE A 464 -0.41 15.49 -13.53
C ILE A 464 0.30 14.70 -12.42
N LEU A 465 1.03 15.41 -11.57
CA LEU A 465 1.77 14.83 -10.44
C LEU A 465 0.83 14.13 -9.44
N CYS A 466 -0.15 14.89 -8.94
CA CYS A 466 -1.12 14.38 -8.00
C CYS A 466 -2.32 13.80 -8.77
N GLN A 467 -2.49 12.48 -8.72
CA GLN A 467 -3.56 11.75 -9.40
C GLN A 467 -4.64 11.25 -8.42
N SER A 468 -4.97 12.07 -7.41
CA SER A 468 -6.15 11.84 -6.57
C SER A 468 -7.43 11.90 -7.38
N LEU A 469 -8.51 11.31 -6.83
CA LEU A 469 -9.82 11.22 -7.48
C LEU A 469 -10.28 12.57 -8.05
N GLN A 470 -10.25 13.62 -7.22
CA GLN A 470 -10.67 14.97 -7.57
C GLN A 470 -9.79 15.62 -8.64
N ALA A 471 -8.47 15.43 -8.57
CA ALA A 471 -7.53 16.01 -9.51
C ALA A 471 -7.63 15.33 -10.89
N LEU A 472 -7.68 14.00 -10.90
CA LEU A 472 -7.79 13.22 -12.11
C LEU A 472 -9.15 13.40 -12.79
N ALA A 473 -10.25 13.33 -12.05
CA ALA A 473 -11.59 13.56 -12.60
C ALA A 473 -11.71 14.96 -13.20
N ARG A 474 -11.14 15.99 -12.55
CA ARG A 474 -11.07 17.35 -13.12
C ARG A 474 -10.26 17.39 -14.41
N TYR A 475 -9.12 16.70 -14.47
CA TYR A 475 -8.33 16.56 -15.71
C TYR A 475 -9.14 15.90 -16.83
N LEU A 476 -9.95 14.89 -16.49
CA LEU A 476 -10.89 14.21 -17.39
C LEU A 476 -12.20 14.99 -17.64
N ARG A 477 -12.28 16.24 -17.15
CA ARG A 477 -13.42 17.16 -17.33
C ARG A 477 -14.73 16.67 -16.72
N PHE A 478 -14.66 15.93 -15.62
CA PHE A 478 -15.84 15.57 -14.83
C PHE A 478 -16.60 16.83 -14.34
N PRO A 479 -17.94 16.90 -14.50
CA PRO A 479 -18.73 18.08 -14.18
C PRO A 479 -19.08 18.15 -12.69
N TRP A 480 -18.09 18.41 -11.84
CA TRP A 480 -18.28 18.54 -10.38
C TRP A 480 -19.37 19.54 -9.97
N ASP A 481 -19.64 20.56 -10.78
CA ASP A 481 -20.57 21.64 -10.45
C ASP A 481 -21.95 21.51 -11.11
N ALA A 482 -22.35 20.31 -11.54
CA ALA A 482 -23.59 20.10 -12.30
C ALA A 482 -24.87 20.47 -11.53
N GLU A 483 -25.00 20.00 -10.29
CA GLU A 483 -26.20 20.27 -9.45
C GLU A 483 -25.95 21.36 -8.40
N ARG A 484 -24.72 21.47 -7.91
CA ARG A 484 -24.29 22.37 -6.83
C ARG A 484 -22.86 22.84 -7.10
N PRO A 485 -22.44 24.02 -6.61
CA PRO A 485 -21.08 24.53 -6.80
C PRO A 485 -20.07 23.83 -5.87
N LEU A 486 -19.92 22.51 -6.01
CA LEU A 486 -19.07 21.67 -5.17
C LEU A 486 -17.61 22.10 -5.20
N THR A 487 -17.07 22.54 -6.34
CA THR A 487 -15.67 22.97 -6.43
C THR A 487 -15.38 24.23 -5.62
N GLN A 488 -16.39 25.10 -5.47
CA GLN A 488 -16.29 26.30 -4.63
C GLN A 488 -16.47 25.97 -3.15
N LEU A 489 -17.45 25.11 -2.81
CA LEU A 489 -17.73 24.71 -1.43
C LEU A 489 -16.56 23.92 -0.82
N PHE A 490 -16.00 22.98 -1.59
CA PHE A 490 -14.90 22.11 -1.18
C PHE A 490 -13.54 22.60 -1.70
N ARG A 491 -13.35 23.92 -1.78
CA ARG A 491 -12.11 24.50 -2.33
C ARG A 491 -10.91 24.28 -1.41
N GLU A 492 -11.03 24.64 -0.13
CA GLU A 492 -9.90 24.64 0.79
C GLU A 492 -9.40 23.22 1.04
N ARG A 493 -8.11 22.99 0.83
CA ARG A 493 -7.45 21.69 1.03
C ARG A 493 -7.94 20.53 0.16
N TYR A 494 -8.83 20.75 -0.81
CA TYR A 494 -9.34 19.70 -1.69
C TYR A 494 -9.31 20.09 -3.18
N PHE A 495 -10.05 21.14 -3.62
CA PHE A 495 -10.03 21.63 -5.02
C PHE A 495 -9.03 22.79 -5.31
N ASP A 496 -8.03 23.01 -4.45
CA ASP A 496 -7.07 24.13 -4.51
C ASP A 496 -5.65 23.75 -5.01
N ALA A 497 -5.51 22.60 -5.69
CA ALA A 497 -4.21 22.08 -6.14
C ALA A 497 -3.51 22.96 -7.18
N ALA A 498 -4.27 23.57 -8.11
CA ALA A 498 -3.70 24.26 -9.26
C ALA A 498 -3.19 25.67 -8.92
N GLY A 499 -2.04 26.05 -9.47
CA GLY A 499 -1.55 27.42 -9.48
C GLY A 499 -1.00 27.84 -10.82
N ARG A 500 -0.75 29.14 -10.95
CA ARG A 500 -0.29 29.78 -12.17
C ARG A 500 0.91 30.68 -11.86
N PHE A 501 1.98 30.56 -12.64
CA PHE A 501 3.07 31.52 -12.66
C PHE A 501 2.59 32.85 -13.23
N GLU A 502 3.19 33.95 -12.77
CA GLU A 502 3.04 35.24 -13.44
C GLU A 502 3.71 35.17 -14.83
N ASP A 503 3.23 35.94 -15.81
CA ASP A 503 3.66 35.75 -17.21
C ASP A 503 5.17 36.00 -17.43
N GLY A 504 5.87 36.68 -16.51
CA GLY A 504 7.32 36.86 -16.50
C GLY A 504 8.12 35.84 -15.67
N ASP A 505 7.43 35.00 -14.89
CA ASP A 505 8.00 34.00 -13.99
C ASP A 505 7.94 32.57 -14.57
N ILE A 506 7.41 32.41 -15.79
CA ILE A 506 7.32 31.11 -16.44
C ILE A 506 8.74 30.57 -16.63
N PRO A 507 9.04 29.33 -16.17
CA PRO A 507 10.35 28.73 -16.31
C PRO A 507 10.84 28.75 -17.77
N SER A 508 12.13 29.02 -17.97
CA SER A 508 12.71 29.17 -19.32
C SER A 508 12.52 27.88 -20.14
N GLY A 509 11.85 28.01 -21.29
CA GLY A 509 11.54 26.90 -22.19
C GLY A 509 10.10 26.38 -22.07
N ASP A 510 9.41 26.62 -20.96
CA ASP A 510 8.02 26.24 -20.77
C ASP A 510 7.07 27.23 -21.46
N ARG A 511 5.98 26.70 -22.04
CA ARG A 511 4.87 27.46 -22.64
C ARG A 511 3.63 27.49 -21.77
N SER A 512 3.51 26.57 -20.80
CA SER A 512 2.38 26.50 -19.89
C SER A 512 2.67 27.27 -18.61
N PRO A 513 1.83 28.25 -18.23
CA PRO A 513 2.00 28.97 -16.96
C PRO A 513 1.50 28.16 -15.76
N TRP A 514 0.91 26.97 -15.96
CA TRP A 514 0.27 26.20 -14.91
C TRP A 514 1.20 25.19 -14.26
N TYR A 515 1.09 25.07 -12.93
CA TYR A 515 1.81 24.11 -12.13
C TYR A 515 0.96 23.62 -10.95
N THR A 516 1.37 22.52 -10.32
CA THR A 516 0.78 22.03 -9.08
C THR A 516 1.24 22.94 -7.95
N ARG A 517 0.37 23.80 -7.42
CA ARG A 517 0.70 24.71 -6.33
C ARG A 517 0.64 24.05 -4.98
N ARG A 518 -0.37 23.21 -4.74
CA ARG A 518 -0.55 22.47 -3.48
C ARG A 518 -0.68 21.00 -3.82
N SER A 519 -0.03 20.13 -3.04
CA SER A 519 -0.12 18.69 -3.24
C SER A 519 -1.50 18.19 -2.84
N ARG A 520 -2.08 17.28 -3.63
CA ARG A 520 -3.33 16.59 -3.31
C ARG A 520 -3.18 15.13 -3.73
N PHE A 521 -2.23 14.43 -3.11
CA PHE A 521 -2.01 13.01 -3.39
C PHE A 521 -3.15 12.15 -2.85
N SER A 522 -3.66 12.49 -1.67
CA SER A 522 -4.81 11.84 -1.05
C SER A 522 -6.13 12.22 -1.72
N SER A 523 -7.02 11.24 -1.82
CA SER A 523 -8.41 11.43 -2.21
C SER A 523 -9.32 11.72 -1.00
N GLN A 524 -8.85 11.57 0.25
CA GLN A 524 -9.68 11.77 1.44
C GLN A 524 -10.11 13.23 1.61
N LEU A 525 -11.32 13.43 2.13
CA LEU A 525 -11.84 14.76 2.46
C LEU A 525 -11.16 15.30 3.74
N PRO A 526 -10.82 16.59 3.79
CA PRO A 526 -10.46 17.23 5.05
C PRO A 526 -11.57 17.06 6.08
N LEU A 527 -11.23 16.48 7.23
CA LEU A 527 -12.18 16.13 8.30
C LEU A 527 -12.92 17.36 8.83
N GLU A 528 -12.32 18.55 8.69
CA GLU A 528 -12.94 19.83 9.04
C GLU A 528 -14.26 20.06 8.30
N TYR A 529 -14.45 19.51 7.09
CA TYR A 529 -15.73 19.58 6.37
C TYR A 529 -16.83 18.76 7.07
N ALA A 530 -16.52 17.55 7.54
CA ALA A 530 -17.45 16.72 8.29
C ALA A 530 -17.84 17.38 9.62
N TYR A 531 -16.85 17.86 10.36
CA TYR A 531 -17.08 18.57 11.62
C TYR A 531 -17.82 19.90 11.42
N GLY A 532 -17.61 20.58 10.28
CA GLY A 532 -18.39 21.75 9.89
C GLY A 532 -19.87 21.41 9.69
N ALA A 533 -20.14 20.35 8.93
CA ALA A 533 -21.49 19.86 8.67
C ALA A 533 -22.24 19.43 9.95
N TRP A 534 -21.53 18.78 10.88
CA TRP A 534 -22.10 18.41 12.19
C TRP A 534 -22.18 19.58 13.18
N LYS A 535 -21.65 20.75 12.83
CA LYS A 535 -21.51 21.92 13.73
C LYS A 535 -20.68 21.59 14.99
N ALA A 536 -19.70 20.70 14.84
CA ALA A 536 -18.80 20.23 15.87
C ALA A 536 -17.42 20.91 15.84
N LEU A 537 -17.19 21.87 14.93
CA LEU A 537 -15.97 22.66 14.91
C LEU A 537 -15.84 23.55 16.16
N PRO A 538 -14.61 23.84 16.63
CA PRO A 538 -14.38 24.79 17.71
C PRO A 538 -15.07 26.13 17.48
N ALA A 539 -15.36 26.87 18.55
CA ALA A 539 -15.91 28.22 18.45
C ALA A 539 -14.99 29.12 17.60
N ALA A 540 -15.60 30.05 16.84
CA ALA A 540 -14.87 30.92 15.94
C ALA A 540 -13.88 31.81 16.70
N ALA A 541 -12.59 31.68 16.37
CA ALA A 541 -11.52 32.55 16.87
C ALA A 541 -11.28 33.74 15.91
N ARG A 542 -10.36 34.65 16.24
CA ARG A 542 -9.90 35.71 15.33
C ARG A 542 -8.37 35.64 15.15
N PRO A 543 -7.87 35.28 13.94
CA PRO A 543 -8.61 34.80 12.77
C PRO A 543 -9.23 33.41 13.01
N ASP A 544 -10.34 33.10 12.31
CA ASP A 544 -10.99 31.78 12.38
C ASP A 544 -10.41 30.86 11.30
N PRO A 545 -9.52 29.91 11.63
CA PRO A 545 -8.92 29.01 10.65
C PRO A 545 -9.94 28.07 10.02
N PHE A 546 -11.10 27.88 10.67
CA PHE A 546 -12.13 26.95 10.20
C PHE A 546 -13.23 27.61 9.37
N ALA A 547 -13.16 28.93 9.15
CA ALA A 547 -14.18 29.68 8.40
C ALA A 547 -14.54 29.04 7.04
N PRO A 548 -13.61 28.51 6.23
CA PRO A 548 -13.94 27.88 4.95
C PRO A 548 -14.83 26.63 5.07
N TYR A 549 -14.77 25.90 6.18
CA TYR A 549 -15.46 24.62 6.35
C TYR A 549 -16.85 24.76 6.98
N ARG A 550 -17.11 25.84 7.73
CA ARG A 550 -18.36 26.04 8.48
C ARG A 550 -19.62 26.16 7.61
N ALA A 551 -19.47 26.51 6.34
CA ALA A 551 -20.60 26.69 5.42
C ALA A 551 -21.13 25.37 4.83
N VAL A 552 -20.35 24.29 4.94
CA VAL A 552 -20.71 22.99 4.36
C VAL A 552 -21.75 22.29 5.23
N THR A 553 -22.76 21.71 4.59
CA THR A 553 -23.82 20.94 5.25
C THR A 553 -23.67 19.43 5.03
N SER A 554 -24.39 18.63 5.81
CA SER A 554 -24.45 17.17 5.59
C SER A 554 -24.95 16.79 4.20
N ASP A 555 -25.83 17.59 3.60
CA ASP A 555 -26.33 17.33 2.25
C ASP A 555 -25.29 17.66 1.18
N ASP A 556 -24.43 18.66 1.42
CA ASP A 556 -23.32 18.96 0.51
C ASP A 556 -22.26 17.87 0.55
N LEU A 557 -21.99 17.28 1.73
CA LEU A 557 -21.12 16.10 1.85
C LEU A 557 -21.69 14.91 1.08
N ARG A 558 -22.99 14.62 1.22
CA ARG A 558 -23.63 13.53 0.47
C ARG A 558 -23.60 13.77 -1.04
N ALA A 559 -23.84 15.00 -1.47
CA ALA A 559 -23.79 15.39 -2.88
C ALA A 559 -22.37 15.23 -3.45
N LEU A 560 -21.35 15.67 -2.71
CA LEU A 560 -19.96 15.45 -3.11
C LEU A 560 -19.61 13.97 -3.18
N HIS A 561 -20.02 13.18 -2.19
CA HIS A 561 -19.76 11.73 -2.16
C HIS A 561 -20.41 11.00 -3.34
N ALA A 562 -21.65 11.37 -3.69
CA ALA A 562 -22.31 10.84 -4.87
C ALA A 562 -21.55 11.21 -6.17
N ALA A 563 -21.10 12.47 -6.28
CA ALA A 563 -20.30 12.93 -7.42
C ALA A 563 -18.92 12.24 -7.49
N ARG A 564 -18.32 11.90 -6.35
CA ARG A 564 -17.07 11.12 -6.27
C ARG A 564 -17.25 9.71 -6.83
N LEU A 565 -18.34 9.03 -6.47
CA LEU A 565 -18.67 7.71 -7.03
C LEU A 565 -18.87 7.76 -8.55
N GLU A 566 -19.50 8.81 -9.07
CA GLU A 566 -19.63 9.07 -10.50
C GLU A 566 -18.30 9.35 -11.18
N ALA A 567 -17.41 10.09 -10.52
CA ALA A 567 -16.06 10.32 -11.00
C ALA A 567 -15.25 9.01 -11.06
N MET A 568 -15.43 8.10 -10.10
CA MET A 568 -14.82 6.76 -10.12
C MET A 568 -15.30 5.94 -11.32
N GLU A 569 -16.61 5.94 -11.60
CA GLU A 569 -17.19 5.29 -12.78
C GLU A 569 -16.60 5.86 -14.08
N LEU A 570 -16.52 7.19 -14.20
CA LEU A 570 -15.88 7.84 -15.36
C LEU A 570 -14.42 7.43 -15.53
N ILE A 571 -13.65 7.39 -14.44
CA ILE A 571 -12.24 6.99 -14.45
C ILE A 571 -12.10 5.52 -14.86
N ALA A 572 -12.94 4.63 -14.31
CA ALA A 572 -12.93 3.21 -14.68
C ALA A 572 -13.20 3.01 -16.17
N ALA A 573 -14.10 3.80 -16.76
CA ALA A 573 -14.35 3.79 -18.21
C ALA A 573 -13.16 4.26 -19.07
N GLN A 574 -12.13 4.89 -18.48
CA GLN A 574 -10.89 5.25 -19.18
C GLN A 574 -9.84 4.14 -19.19
N LEU A 575 -10.09 3.01 -18.54
CA LEU A 575 -9.16 1.89 -18.40
C LEU A 575 -9.53 0.74 -19.33
N ARG A 576 -8.55 -0.08 -19.72
CA ARG A 576 -8.81 -1.30 -20.50
C ARG A 576 -9.15 -2.43 -19.53
N PRO A 577 -10.26 -3.15 -19.74
CA PRO A 577 -10.53 -4.37 -19.00
C PRO A 577 -9.57 -5.49 -19.44
N ASN A 578 -9.48 -6.51 -18.60
CA ASN A 578 -8.76 -7.74 -18.92
C ASN A 578 -9.64 -8.65 -19.79
N PRO A 579 -9.27 -8.91 -21.05
CA PRO A 579 -10.08 -9.71 -21.97
C PRO A 579 -10.03 -11.21 -21.66
N TRP A 580 -9.16 -11.65 -20.73
CA TRP A 580 -8.93 -13.06 -20.41
C TRP A 580 -9.34 -13.43 -18.97
N ALA A 581 -9.73 -12.47 -18.14
CA ALA A 581 -10.21 -12.74 -16.79
C ALA A 581 -11.66 -13.23 -16.84
N TYR A 582 -11.94 -14.40 -16.24
CA TYR A 582 -13.30 -14.95 -16.15
C TYR A 582 -13.81 -14.89 -14.70
N LYS A 583 -15.01 -14.38 -14.46
CA LYS A 583 -15.65 -14.29 -13.15
C LYS A 583 -16.79 -15.28 -13.06
N GLN A 584 -16.80 -16.04 -11.98
CA GLN A 584 -17.94 -16.90 -11.65
C GLN A 584 -19.13 -16.05 -11.18
N SER A 585 -20.33 -16.46 -11.57
CA SER A 585 -21.57 -15.83 -11.10
C SER A 585 -21.86 -16.22 -9.65
N PHE A 586 -22.40 -15.28 -8.89
CA PHE A 586 -22.90 -15.50 -7.54
C PHE A 586 -24.41 -15.74 -7.59
N ASP A 587 -24.91 -16.69 -6.81
CA ASP A 587 -26.34 -16.85 -6.58
C ASP A 587 -26.83 -15.76 -5.61
N LEU A 588 -27.56 -14.79 -6.15
CA LEU A 588 -28.04 -13.63 -5.39
C LEU A 588 -29.20 -14.02 -4.44
N SER A 589 -29.83 -15.17 -4.66
CA SER A 589 -30.95 -15.68 -3.85
C SER A 589 -30.52 -16.02 -2.41
N ASN A 590 -29.22 -16.20 -2.18
CA ASN A 590 -28.63 -16.60 -0.90
C ASN A 590 -27.89 -15.47 -0.17
N LEU A 591 -27.91 -14.23 -0.68
CA LEU A 591 -27.21 -13.09 -0.05
C LEU A 591 -27.71 -12.79 1.37
N ASP A 592 -28.99 -13.08 1.67
CA ASP A 592 -29.58 -12.93 3.00
C ASP A 592 -29.20 -14.07 3.98
N ALA A 593 -28.69 -15.19 3.48
CA ALA A 593 -28.39 -16.41 4.24
C ALA A 593 -26.90 -16.62 4.55
N PHE A 594 -26.04 -15.69 4.13
CA PHE A 594 -24.59 -15.79 4.31
C PHE A 594 -24.23 -15.57 5.78
N GLN A 595 -24.17 -16.67 6.55
CA GLN A 595 -23.87 -16.72 7.98
C GLN A 595 -22.63 -17.58 8.25
N ASP A 596 -21.48 -17.22 7.71
CA ASP A 596 -20.23 -17.79 8.20
C ASP A 596 -19.54 -16.78 9.11
N VAL A 597 -19.47 -17.12 10.39
CA VAL A 597 -18.62 -16.47 11.40
C VAL A 597 -17.65 -17.55 11.86
N ALA A 598 -16.36 -17.22 12.01
CA ALA A 598 -15.43 -18.10 12.70
C ALA A 598 -15.91 -18.38 14.14
N THR A 599 -16.46 -19.57 14.36
CA THR A 599 -17.02 -19.97 15.66
C THR A 599 -16.01 -20.70 16.55
N ASN A 600 -14.83 -21.06 16.02
CA ASN A 600 -13.81 -21.83 16.73
C ASN A 600 -12.40 -21.64 16.13
N LEU A 601 -11.37 -22.03 16.89
CA LEU A 601 -9.95 -21.92 16.50
C LEU A 601 -9.63 -22.58 15.16
N ALA A 602 -10.26 -23.72 14.83
CA ALA A 602 -10.00 -24.38 13.56
C ALA A 602 -10.52 -23.56 12.38
N THR A 603 -11.64 -22.84 12.53
CA THR A 603 -12.12 -21.89 11.52
C THR A 603 -11.22 -20.66 11.43
N ALA A 604 -10.74 -20.12 12.56
CA ALA A 604 -9.81 -18.98 12.55
C ALA A 604 -8.45 -19.33 11.89
N LEU A 605 -7.92 -20.54 12.13
CA LEU A 605 -6.72 -21.03 11.44
C LEU A 605 -6.96 -21.23 9.94
N ASP A 606 -8.17 -21.62 9.54
CA ASP A 606 -8.57 -21.75 8.13
C ASP A 606 -8.48 -20.41 7.42
N GLU A 607 -9.09 -19.38 8.02
CA GLU A 607 -9.08 -18.01 7.52
C GLU A 607 -7.67 -17.46 7.46
N PHE A 608 -6.87 -17.60 8.53
CA PHE A 608 -5.50 -17.09 8.58
C PHE A 608 -4.61 -17.66 7.47
N ILE A 609 -4.55 -19.00 7.34
CA ILE A 609 -3.69 -19.64 6.32
C ILE A 609 -4.19 -19.28 4.92
N THR A 610 -5.52 -19.16 4.73
CA THR A 610 -6.10 -18.72 3.47
C THR A 610 -5.68 -17.29 3.13
N ILE A 611 -5.73 -16.35 4.07
CA ILE A 611 -5.32 -14.95 3.88
C ILE A 611 -3.83 -14.85 3.55
N GLU A 612 -2.95 -15.49 4.32
CA GLU A 612 -1.50 -15.48 4.09
C GLU A 612 -1.15 -16.00 2.70
N ARG A 613 -1.75 -17.14 2.31
CA ARG A 613 -1.56 -17.72 0.99
C ARG A 613 -1.96 -16.76 -0.12
N HIS A 614 -3.06 -16.07 0.08
CA HIS A 614 -3.61 -15.13 -0.86
C HIS A 614 -2.74 -13.87 -1.03
N ILE A 615 -2.18 -13.35 0.06
CA ILE A 615 -1.21 -12.24 0.03
C ILE A 615 0.04 -12.68 -0.75
N ALA A 616 0.60 -13.84 -0.41
CA ALA A 616 1.79 -14.38 -1.06
C ALA A 616 1.56 -14.60 -2.57
N LEU A 617 0.44 -15.23 -2.93
CA LEU A 617 0.10 -15.45 -4.33
C LEU A 617 -0.22 -14.12 -5.04
N GLY A 618 -0.86 -13.16 -4.38
CA GLY A 618 -1.12 -11.82 -4.91
C GLY A 618 0.17 -11.08 -5.28
N ALA A 619 1.18 -11.13 -4.40
CA ALA A 619 2.51 -10.59 -4.68
C ALA A 619 3.17 -11.29 -5.89
N TRP A 620 3.13 -12.63 -5.92
CA TRP A 620 3.65 -13.42 -7.04
C TRP A 620 2.99 -13.03 -8.38
N LYS A 621 1.66 -12.86 -8.38
CA LYS A 621 0.88 -12.43 -9.55
C LYS A 621 1.25 -11.02 -10.00
N HIS A 622 1.40 -10.10 -9.05
CA HIS A 622 1.69 -8.69 -9.33
C HIS A 622 3.02 -8.51 -10.07
N GLU A 623 4.06 -9.22 -9.65
CA GLU A 623 5.38 -9.23 -10.31
C GLU A 623 5.32 -9.79 -11.73
N ARG A 624 4.38 -10.72 -11.99
CA ARG A 624 4.27 -11.44 -13.28
C ARG A 624 3.20 -10.87 -14.20
N ALA A 625 2.61 -9.73 -13.84
CA ALA A 625 1.64 -9.01 -14.66
C ALA A 625 2.29 -8.16 -15.77
N ILE A 626 3.62 -7.98 -15.74
CA ILE A 626 4.43 -7.28 -16.76
C ILE A 626 5.04 -8.28 -17.75
N SER A 627 5.57 -7.77 -18.86
CA SER A 627 6.23 -8.56 -19.90
C SER A 627 7.46 -9.32 -19.35
N PRO A 628 7.76 -10.53 -19.86
CA PRO A 628 8.96 -11.27 -19.47
C PRO A 628 10.27 -10.49 -19.61
N GLU A 629 10.36 -9.62 -20.60
CA GLU A 629 11.50 -8.75 -20.86
C GLU A 629 11.71 -7.76 -19.70
N ARG A 630 10.64 -7.14 -19.18
CA ARG A 630 10.73 -6.31 -17.96
C ARG A 630 10.96 -7.13 -16.70
N ARG A 631 10.47 -8.38 -16.64
CA ARG A 631 10.72 -9.28 -15.51
C ARG A 631 12.20 -9.64 -15.36
N ILE A 632 12.93 -9.81 -16.47
CA ILE A 632 14.38 -9.98 -16.46
C ILE A 632 15.07 -8.79 -15.79
N LEU A 633 14.68 -7.56 -16.14
CA LEU A 633 15.23 -6.34 -15.54
C LEU A 633 14.89 -6.17 -14.05
N SER A 634 13.84 -6.85 -13.56
CA SER A 634 13.53 -6.93 -12.12
C SER A 634 14.17 -8.14 -11.42
N GLY A 635 14.84 -9.03 -12.15
CA GLY A 635 15.40 -10.26 -11.62
C GLY A 635 14.39 -11.36 -11.28
N THR A 636 13.13 -11.24 -11.74
CA THR A 636 12.03 -12.16 -11.38
C THR A 636 11.83 -13.32 -12.36
N SER A 637 12.34 -13.20 -13.59
CA SER A 637 12.26 -14.24 -14.62
C SER A 637 13.54 -14.32 -15.46
N MET A 638 13.70 -15.45 -16.16
CA MET A 638 14.70 -15.63 -17.22
C MET A 638 14.02 -16.01 -18.54
N LEU A 639 14.59 -15.58 -19.68
CA LEU A 639 14.20 -16.06 -21.00
C LEU A 639 15.22 -17.07 -21.52
N VAL A 640 14.71 -18.20 -21.97
CA VAL A 640 15.52 -19.31 -22.48
C VAL A 640 14.86 -19.95 -23.69
N ARG A 641 15.65 -20.47 -24.63
CA ARG A 641 15.18 -21.19 -25.80
C ARG A 641 15.44 -22.68 -25.65
N TYR A 642 14.45 -23.48 -26.05
CA TYR A 642 14.65 -24.90 -26.28
C TYR A 642 15.19 -25.12 -27.70
N CYS A 643 16.41 -25.63 -27.81
CA CYS A 643 17.02 -26.03 -29.08
C CYS A 643 17.18 -27.55 -29.08
N GLU A 644 16.67 -28.24 -30.11
CA GLU A 644 16.74 -29.72 -30.18
C GLU A 644 18.20 -30.21 -30.28
N ASP A 645 19.06 -29.45 -30.97
CA ASP A 645 20.49 -29.76 -31.15
C ASP A 645 21.31 -29.68 -29.84
N ASP A 646 20.80 -28.98 -28.82
CA ASP A 646 21.43 -28.87 -27.51
C ASP A 646 21.06 -30.05 -26.58
N GLN A 647 20.15 -30.95 -27.01
CA GLN A 647 19.64 -32.05 -26.19
C GLN A 647 20.36 -33.38 -26.45
N LEU A 648 20.31 -34.27 -25.45
CA LEU A 648 20.57 -35.69 -25.68
C LEU A 648 19.51 -36.29 -26.62
N PRO A 649 19.88 -37.22 -27.53
CA PRO A 649 18.94 -37.82 -28.48
C PRO A 649 17.67 -38.41 -27.86
N GLU A 650 17.79 -39.04 -26.69
CA GLU A 650 16.67 -39.63 -25.96
C GLU A 650 15.72 -38.56 -25.36
N ILE A 651 16.24 -37.40 -24.96
CA ILE A 651 15.45 -36.28 -24.45
C ILE A 651 14.70 -35.59 -25.60
N ALA A 652 15.38 -35.36 -26.72
CA ALA A 652 14.77 -34.83 -27.94
C ALA A 652 13.62 -35.73 -28.42
N ASP A 653 13.85 -37.05 -28.50
CA ASP A 653 12.82 -38.02 -28.88
C ASP A 653 11.63 -38.02 -27.89
N TYR A 654 11.91 -38.00 -26.59
CA TYR A 654 10.89 -37.92 -25.56
C TYR A 654 10.01 -36.67 -25.75
N ASN A 655 10.62 -35.50 -25.96
CA ASN A 655 9.92 -34.23 -26.15
C ASN A 655 9.01 -34.25 -27.39
N ARG A 656 9.49 -34.75 -28.54
CA ARG A 656 8.68 -34.88 -29.77
C ARG A 656 7.46 -35.75 -29.55
N ARG A 657 7.62 -36.92 -28.93
CA ARG A 657 6.48 -37.81 -28.65
C ARG A 657 5.46 -37.16 -27.70
N VAL A 658 5.91 -36.34 -26.75
CA VAL A 658 5.00 -35.59 -25.86
C VAL A 658 4.21 -34.54 -26.64
N LEU A 659 4.85 -33.79 -27.55
CA LEU A 659 4.17 -32.84 -28.43
C LEU A 659 3.16 -33.55 -29.34
N GLU A 660 3.55 -34.67 -29.96
CA GLU A 660 2.65 -35.50 -30.78
C GLU A 660 1.43 -35.98 -29.98
N TYR A 661 1.64 -36.40 -28.72
CA TYR A 661 0.56 -36.80 -27.83
C TYR A 661 -0.38 -35.62 -27.48
N GLU A 662 0.17 -34.43 -27.24
CA GLU A 662 -0.63 -33.24 -26.92
C GLU A 662 -1.41 -32.71 -28.15
N ALA A 663 -0.97 -33.02 -29.36
CA ALA A 663 -1.65 -32.68 -30.62
C ALA A 663 -2.82 -33.62 -30.98
N LEU A 664 -3.01 -34.73 -30.27
CA LEU A 664 -4.12 -35.66 -30.51
C LEU A 664 -5.47 -35.04 -30.11
N ASP A 665 -6.43 -35.05 -31.04
CA ASP A 665 -7.82 -34.61 -30.82
C ASP A 665 -8.57 -35.52 -29.83
N ASP A 666 -8.30 -36.82 -29.88
CA ASP A 666 -8.83 -37.83 -28.95
C ASP A 666 -7.67 -38.62 -28.32
N ARG A 667 -7.68 -38.69 -26.99
CA ARG A 667 -6.62 -39.29 -26.17
C ARG A 667 -7.11 -40.57 -25.48
N ASP A 668 -8.35 -40.98 -25.72
CA ASP A 668 -8.91 -42.18 -25.12
C ASP A 668 -8.12 -43.43 -25.53
N GLY A 669 -7.62 -44.16 -24.53
CA GLY A 669 -6.82 -45.37 -24.73
C GLY A 669 -5.36 -45.15 -25.13
N VAL A 670 -4.91 -43.90 -25.35
CA VAL A 670 -3.51 -43.58 -25.67
C VAL A 670 -2.75 -43.21 -24.39
N SER A 671 -1.68 -43.94 -24.10
CA SER A 671 -0.84 -43.66 -22.93
C SER A 671 0.10 -42.48 -23.17
N ARG A 672 0.22 -41.58 -22.18
CA ARG A 672 1.20 -40.49 -22.22
C ARG A 672 2.63 -41.06 -22.34
N PRO A 673 3.48 -40.54 -23.23
CA PRO A 673 4.86 -40.97 -23.37
C PRO A 673 5.65 -40.86 -22.06
N LYS A 674 6.57 -41.81 -21.82
CA LYS A 674 7.49 -41.81 -20.67
C LYS A 674 8.93 -41.63 -21.14
N CYS A 675 9.73 -40.84 -20.41
CA CYS A 675 11.15 -40.71 -20.68
C CYS A 675 11.87 -41.98 -20.20
N SER A 676 12.85 -42.46 -20.98
CA SER A 676 13.71 -43.59 -20.60
C SER A 676 14.87 -43.18 -19.69
N LEU A 677 15.16 -41.88 -19.58
CA LEU A 677 16.21 -41.31 -18.73
C LEU A 677 15.62 -40.79 -17.41
N ALA A 678 16.33 -41.08 -16.31
CA ALA A 678 16.03 -40.57 -14.97
C ALA A 678 17.35 -40.11 -14.32
N PRO A 679 17.52 -38.82 -14.00
CA PRO A 679 16.55 -37.72 -14.13
C PRO A 679 16.31 -37.30 -15.59
N THR A 680 15.13 -36.73 -15.89
CA THR A 680 14.81 -36.16 -17.20
C THR A 680 15.22 -34.69 -17.22
N VAL A 681 16.40 -34.39 -17.77
CA VAL A 681 17.01 -33.05 -17.79
C VAL A 681 16.96 -32.45 -19.19
N PHE A 682 16.52 -31.20 -19.29
CA PHE A 682 16.50 -30.39 -20.50
C PHE A 682 17.57 -29.30 -20.41
N ARG A 683 18.37 -29.12 -21.46
CA ARG A 683 19.35 -28.03 -21.56
C ARG A 683 18.72 -26.85 -22.30
N LEU A 684 18.59 -25.70 -21.65
CA LEU A 684 17.93 -24.53 -22.22
C LEU A 684 18.95 -23.41 -22.45
N ARG A 685 18.96 -22.81 -23.63
CA ARG A 685 19.91 -21.74 -23.99
C ARG A 685 19.37 -20.39 -23.54
N ILE A 686 20.16 -19.56 -22.86
CA ILE A 686 19.75 -18.20 -22.50
C ILE A 686 19.57 -17.37 -23.78
N ASP A 687 18.38 -16.79 -23.96
CA ASP A 687 18.02 -16.05 -25.16
C ASP A 687 17.26 -14.78 -24.76
N LEU A 688 17.96 -13.65 -24.85
CA LEU A 688 17.48 -12.35 -24.41
C LEU A 688 17.22 -11.44 -25.62
N PRO A 689 16.25 -10.52 -25.54
CA PRO A 689 16.04 -9.53 -26.59
C PRO A 689 17.26 -8.62 -26.72
N GLU A 690 17.99 -8.73 -27.83
CA GLU A 690 19.06 -7.80 -28.19
C GLU A 690 18.50 -6.39 -28.48
N PRO A 691 19.19 -5.29 -28.11
CA PRO A 691 20.51 -5.19 -27.45
C PRO A 691 20.42 -4.80 -25.96
N THR A 692 19.30 -5.04 -25.30
CA THR A 692 18.96 -4.35 -24.04
C THR A 692 19.67 -4.93 -22.81
N VAL A 693 19.93 -6.25 -22.78
CA VAL A 693 20.53 -6.95 -21.63
C VAL A 693 21.46 -8.07 -22.09
N THR A 694 22.69 -8.11 -21.57
CA THR A 694 23.63 -9.23 -21.78
C THR A 694 23.27 -10.43 -20.91
N PRO A 695 23.54 -11.68 -21.32
CA PRO A 695 23.25 -12.87 -20.50
C PRO A 695 23.89 -12.85 -19.12
N GLU A 696 25.16 -12.41 -19.01
CA GLU A 696 25.84 -12.25 -17.71
C GLU A 696 25.08 -11.31 -16.77
N HIS A 697 24.56 -10.21 -17.31
CA HIS A 697 23.80 -9.25 -16.52
C HIS A 697 22.44 -9.80 -16.09
N ALA A 698 21.69 -10.43 -17.01
CA ALA A 698 20.43 -11.07 -16.64
C ALA A 698 20.63 -12.09 -15.53
N LEU A 699 21.70 -12.89 -15.59
CA LEU A 699 22.08 -13.82 -14.53
C LEU A 699 22.44 -13.11 -13.22
N SER A 700 23.11 -11.96 -13.27
CA SER A 700 23.44 -11.17 -12.07
C SER A 700 22.20 -10.58 -11.36
N LEU A 701 21.13 -10.30 -12.12
CA LEU A 701 19.87 -9.82 -11.58
C LEU A 701 18.95 -10.95 -11.10
N TRP A 702 18.99 -12.10 -11.78
CA TRP A 702 18.04 -13.18 -11.55
C TRP A 702 18.24 -13.84 -10.20
N GLY A 703 17.19 -13.84 -9.38
CA GLY A 703 17.25 -14.32 -7.99
C GLY A 703 17.24 -15.85 -7.81
N ALA A 704 17.23 -16.64 -8.88
CA ALA A 704 17.14 -18.09 -8.81
C ALA A 704 18.53 -18.76 -8.81
N ALA A 705 18.62 -19.90 -8.11
CA ALA A 705 19.84 -20.69 -7.98
C ALA A 705 19.60 -22.19 -8.27
N PRO A 706 20.66 -22.97 -8.51
CA PRO A 706 20.56 -24.43 -8.57
C PRO A 706 19.88 -24.99 -7.32
N GLY A 707 18.86 -25.83 -7.51
CA GLY A 707 18.02 -26.36 -6.45
C GLY A 707 16.61 -25.76 -6.42
N ASP A 708 16.42 -24.55 -6.93
CA ASP A 708 15.13 -23.86 -6.93
C ASP A 708 14.14 -24.50 -7.90
N VAL A 709 12.85 -24.45 -7.52
CA VAL A 709 11.74 -24.91 -8.36
C VAL A 709 11.15 -23.70 -9.09
N VAL A 710 11.09 -23.82 -10.41
CA VAL A 710 10.56 -22.80 -11.31
C VAL A 710 9.48 -23.40 -12.20
N VAL A 711 8.68 -22.53 -12.79
CA VAL A 711 7.70 -22.86 -13.81
C VAL A 711 8.22 -22.41 -15.17
N ALA A 712 8.35 -23.37 -16.08
CA ALA A 712 8.64 -23.14 -17.48
C ALA A 712 7.34 -22.99 -18.28
N SER A 713 7.22 -21.88 -19.01
CA SER A 713 6.06 -21.61 -19.88
C SER A 713 6.52 -21.02 -21.21
N ALA A 714 5.78 -21.27 -22.28
CA ALA A 714 6.06 -20.64 -23.57
C ALA A 714 5.89 -19.11 -23.49
N ARG A 715 6.81 -18.35 -24.09
CA ARG A 715 6.79 -16.88 -24.12
C ARG A 715 5.53 -16.33 -24.79
N TRP A 716 4.99 -17.05 -25.76
CA TRP A 716 3.81 -16.66 -26.53
C TRP A 716 2.72 -17.72 -26.41
N LYS A 717 1.48 -17.25 -26.24
CA LYS A 717 0.26 -18.05 -26.33
C LYS A 717 -0.67 -17.44 -27.37
N VAL A 718 -1.61 -18.24 -27.85
CA VAL A 718 -2.66 -17.84 -28.78
C VAL A 718 -4.02 -18.26 -28.22
N ASP A 719 -5.08 -17.54 -28.57
CA ASP A 719 -6.43 -17.97 -28.21
C ASP A 719 -6.86 -19.09 -29.15
N SER A 720 -6.77 -20.33 -28.68
CA SER A 720 -7.08 -21.51 -29.47
C SER A 720 -8.57 -21.60 -29.88
N ARG A 721 -9.45 -20.80 -29.26
CA ARG A 721 -10.87 -20.71 -29.64
C ARG A 721 -11.09 -19.99 -30.96
N LEU A 722 -10.14 -19.14 -31.36
CA LEU A 722 -10.21 -18.42 -32.63
C LEU A 722 -9.68 -19.29 -33.79
N PRO A 723 -10.22 -19.10 -35.01
CA PRO A 723 -9.63 -19.64 -36.24
C PRO A 723 -8.16 -19.27 -36.37
N ALA A 724 -7.35 -20.10 -37.02
CA ALA A 724 -5.91 -19.90 -37.10
C ALA A 724 -5.52 -18.54 -37.68
N GLU A 725 -6.28 -18.05 -38.66
CA GLU A 725 -6.13 -16.74 -39.29
C GLU A 725 -6.42 -15.53 -38.37
N GLU A 726 -7.15 -15.72 -37.26
CA GLU A 726 -7.54 -14.66 -36.32
C GLU A 726 -6.71 -14.68 -35.01
N ARG A 727 -5.83 -15.67 -34.86
CA ARG A 727 -5.02 -15.83 -33.65
C ARG A 727 -3.94 -14.76 -33.56
N VAL A 728 -3.98 -13.97 -32.49
CA VAL A 728 -2.93 -13.01 -32.12
C VAL A 728 -2.12 -13.58 -30.96
N SER A 729 -0.79 -13.53 -31.08
CA SER A 729 0.12 -13.92 -30.01
C SER A 729 0.06 -12.93 -28.84
N PHE A 730 -0.02 -13.45 -27.62
CA PHE A 730 0.01 -12.66 -26.39
C PHE A 730 0.90 -13.31 -25.33
N SER A 731 1.41 -12.52 -24.38
CA SER A 731 2.16 -13.03 -23.22
C SER A 731 1.23 -13.88 -22.34
N PRO A 732 1.66 -15.05 -21.84
CA PRO A 732 0.83 -15.91 -21.00
C PRO A 732 0.08 -15.15 -19.91
N THR A 733 -1.20 -15.48 -19.72
CA THR A 733 -1.93 -14.97 -18.55
C THR A 733 -1.33 -15.52 -17.27
N ILE A 734 -1.47 -14.80 -16.17
CA ILE A 734 -1.10 -15.28 -14.84
C ILE A 734 -1.66 -16.69 -14.59
N ARG A 735 -2.92 -16.94 -14.97
CA ARG A 735 -3.56 -18.25 -14.85
C ARG A 735 -2.85 -19.34 -15.66
N GLN A 736 -2.38 -19.01 -16.86
CA GLN A 736 -1.62 -19.95 -17.69
C GLN A 736 -0.24 -20.23 -17.08
N LEU A 737 0.41 -19.23 -16.47
CA LEU A 737 1.67 -19.42 -15.74
C LEU A 737 1.50 -20.33 -14.53
N LEU A 738 0.39 -20.24 -13.77
CA LEU A 738 0.14 -21.12 -12.62
C LEU A 738 0.17 -22.62 -12.99
N THR A 739 -0.14 -22.96 -14.23
CA THR A 739 -0.19 -24.36 -14.71
C THR A 739 0.94 -24.72 -15.67
N GLY A 740 1.99 -23.90 -15.76
CA GLY A 740 3.15 -24.20 -16.61
C GLY A 740 3.91 -25.45 -16.12
N ALA A 741 4.90 -25.89 -16.89
CA ALA A 741 5.68 -27.07 -16.54
C ALA A 741 6.57 -26.79 -15.32
N GLY A 742 6.40 -27.55 -14.25
CA GLY A 742 7.24 -27.44 -13.06
C GLY A 742 8.59 -28.09 -13.32
N VAL A 743 9.66 -27.34 -13.14
CA VAL A 743 11.03 -27.81 -13.33
C VAL A 743 11.92 -27.36 -12.18
N LYS A 744 12.96 -28.13 -11.89
CA LYS A 744 13.98 -27.80 -10.90
C LYS A 744 15.26 -27.39 -11.62
N ILE A 745 15.86 -26.27 -11.22
CA ILE A 745 17.15 -25.85 -11.77
C ILE A 745 18.23 -26.80 -11.25
N VAL A 746 18.99 -27.40 -12.16
CA VAL A 746 20.09 -28.33 -11.85
C VAL A 746 21.43 -27.63 -11.93
N ASP A 747 21.63 -26.85 -12.99
CA ASP A 747 22.87 -26.12 -13.22
C ASP A 747 22.63 -24.84 -14.02
N ILE A 748 23.53 -23.87 -13.85
CA ILE A 748 23.53 -22.59 -14.57
C ILE A 748 24.95 -22.36 -15.11
N GLU A 749 25.10 -22.43 -16.42
CA GLU A 749 26.36 -22.17 -17.12
C GLU A 749 26.32 -20.76 -17.71
N PRO A 750 27.16 -19.82 -17.23
CA PRO A 750 27.26 -18.50 -17.83
C PRO A 750 27.86 -18.59 -19.24
N PRO A 751 27.60 -17.59 -20.12
CA PRO A 751 28.22 -17.55 -21.44
C PRO A 751 29.76 -17.55 -21.35
N ASP A 752 30.42 -18.33 -22.20
CA ASP A 752 31.88 -18.34 -22.29
C ASP A 752 32.37 -17.13 -23.09
N SER A 753 32.91 -16.12 -22.40
CA SER A 753 33.41 -14.87 -23.00
C SER A 753 34.51 -15.04 -24.06
N GLU A 754 35.17 -16.21 -24.12
CA GLU A 754 36.20 -16.52 -25.13
C GLU A 754 35.67 -17.30 -26.35
N ALA A 755 34.43 -17.78 -26.30
CA ALA A 755 33.82 -18.52 -27.40
C ALA A 755 33.37 -17.60 -28.55
N GLU A 756 33.44 -18.11 -29.79
CA GLU A 756 33.00 -17.41 -31.00
C GLU A 756 31.48 -17.11 -30.97
N TRP A 757 30.72 -17.89 -30.18
CA TRP A 757 29.29 -17.72 -29.91
C TRP A 757 29.03 -17.94 -28.41
N PRO A 758 29.17 -16.91 -27.57
CA PRO A 758 29.07 -17.02 -26.12
C PRO A 758 27.60 -17.22 -25.70
N ALA A 759 27.15 -18.47 -25.63
CA ALA A 759 25.82 -18.83 -25.15
C ALA A 759 25.89 -19.31 -23.69
N GLY A 760 25.02 -18.77 -22.83
CA GLY A 760 24.79 -19.33 -21.49
C GLY A 760 23.71 -20.40 -21.54
N PHE A 761 23.74 -21.35 -20.60
CA PHE A 761 22.80 -22.46 -20.52
C PHE A 761 22.22 -22.62 -19.12
N ILE A 762 20.99 -23.14 -19.05
CA ILE A 762 20.32 -23.51 -17.81
C ILE A 762 19.82 -24.94 -17.99
N ASP A 763 20.32 -25.85 -17.17
CA ASP A 763 19.87 -27.24 -17.13
C ASP A 763 18.71 -27.37 -16.14
N VAL A 764 17.59 -27.89 -16.60
CA VAL A 764 16.37 -28.05 -15.79
C VAL A 764 15.87 -29.49 -15.78
N GLU A 765 15.61 -30.02 -14.59
CA GLU A 765 15.01 -31.34 -14.38
C GLU A 765 13.48 -31.22 -14.32
N LEU A 766 12.74 -32.06 -15.05
CA LEU A 766 11.28 -32.12 -14.89
C LEU A 766 10.93 -32.55 -13.47
N SER A 767 10.31 -31.65 -12.70
CA SER A 767 9.91 -31.96 -11.32
C SER A 767 8.47 -32.48 -11.32
N GLY A 768 8.31 -33.77 -11.04
CA GLY A 768 7.01 -34.44 -10.96
C GLY A 768 6.28 -34.22 -9.63
N PHE A 769 5.99 -32.97 -9.26
CA PHE A 769 5.10 -32.72 -8.12
C PHE A 769 3.64 -32.75 -8.57
N GLY A 770 3.16 -33.97 -8.86
CA GLY A 770 1.77 -34.25 -9.18
C GLY A 770 0.90 -34.28 -7.92
N GLY A 771 0.59 -33.12 -7.35
CA GLY A 771 -0.51 -32.97 -6.40
C GLY A 771 -1.80 -32.56 -7.13
N GLY A 772 -2.95 -32.97 -6.61
CA GLY A 772 -4.25 -32.47 -7.10
C GLY A 772 -4.28 -30.93 -7.07
N GLN A 773 -5.06 -30.31 -7.97
CA GLN A 773 -5.23 -28.86 -7.94
C GLN A 773 -5.77 -28.44 -6.58
N SER A 774 -4.98 -27.64 -5.88
CA SER A 774 -5.36 -26.99 -4.64
C SER A 774 -5.03 -25.50 -4.73
N GLU A 775 -5.44 -24.78 -3.70
CA GLU A 775 -5.11 -23.39 -3.47
C GLU A 775 -3.63 -23.10 -3.18
N PHE A 776 -2.90 -24.13 -2.73
CA PHE A 776 -1.50 -24.05 -2.37
C PHE A 776 -0.56 -24.62 -3.42
N ALA A 777 -1.02 -25.62 -4.17
CA ALA A 777 -0.22 -26.29 -5.18
C ALA A 777 -1.01 -26.47 -6.48
N PHE A 778 -0.39 -26.11 -7.60
CA PHE A 778 -1.00 -26.13 -8.92
C PHE A 778 -0.58 -27.37 -9.73
N SER A 779 -1.42 -27.73 -10.71
CA SER A 779 -1.10 -28.86 -11.57
C SER A 779 -0.11 -28.44 -12.65
N HIS A 780 1.13 -28.86 -12.48
CA HIS A 780 2.26 -28.57 -13.34
C HIS A 780 2.48 -29.67 -14.39
N VAL A 781 1.65 -29.66 -15.44
CA VAL A 781 1.71 -30.69 -16.50
C VAL A 781 2.70 -30.29 -17.58
N PHE A 782 3.76 -31.08 -17.78
CA PHE A 782 4.72 -30.88 -18.88
C PHE A 782 4.12 -31.29 -20.22
N ARG A 783 3.82 -30.32 -21.08
CA ARG A 783 3.18 -30.51 -22.40
C ARG A 783 4.16 -30.55 -23.59
N GLY A 784 5.46 -30.70 -23.33
CA GLY A 784 6.49 -30.56 -24.35
C GLY A 784 6.94 -29.11 -24.54
N PHE A 785 8.16 -28.93 -25.03
CA PHE A 785 8.71 -27.66 -25.47
C PHE A 785 8.79 -27.64 -27.00
N GLU A 786 8.17 -26.66 -27.64
CA GLU A 786 8.25 -26.50 -29.10
C GLU A 786 9.71 -26.37 -29.54
N PRO A 787 10.16 -27.02 -30.64
CA PRO A 787 11.47 -26.80 -31.22
C PRO A 787 11.70 -25.31 -31.53
N ASP A 788 12.87 -24.80 -31.16
CA ASP A 788 13.21 -23.38 -31.19
C ASP A 788 12.24 -22.47 -30.40
N GLY A 789 11.44 -23.05 -29.51
CA GLY A 789 10.47 -22.34 -28.69
C GLY A 789 11.16 -21.49 -27.62
N LEU A 790 10.79 -20.20 -27.56
CA LEU A 790 11.20 -19.31 -26.48
C LEU A 790 10.31 -19.53 -25.25
N LEU A 791 10.94 -19.71 -24.09
CA LEU A 791 10.34 -20.03 -22.81
C LEU A 791 10.68 -18.97 -21.77
N THR A 792 9.82 -18.84 -20.77
CA THR A 792 10.06 -18.08 -19.54
C THR A 792 10.28 -19.05 -18.39
N LEU A 793 11.28 -18.78 -17.56
CA LEU A 793 11.47 -19.44 -16.26
C LEU A 793 11.07 -18.46 -15.16
N ASP A 794 10.05 -18.81 -14.40
CA ASP A 794 9.47 -18.01 -13.31
C ASP A 794 9.55 -18.80 -12.00
N SER A 795 9.79 -18.17 -10.85
CA SER A 795 9.74 -18.91 -9.58
C SER A 795 8.38 -19.60 -9.37
N SER A 796 8.39 -20.77 -8.74
CA SER A 796 7.17 -21.55 -8.54
C SER A 796 6.14 -20.80 -7.68
N PRO A 797 4.85 -20.81 -8.07
CA PRO A 797 3.77 -20.29 -7.24
C PRO A 797 3.38 -21.25 -6.10
N ASP A 798 3.90 -22.48 -6.08
CA ASP A 798 3.50 -23.50 -5.12
C ASP A 798 4.02 -23.22 -3.70
N ASP A 799 3.14 -23.43 -2.73
CA ASP A 799 3.46 -23.44 -1.29
C ASP A 799 3.07 -24.79 -0.69
N TRP A 800 3.96 -25.77 -0.85
CA TRP A 800 3.75 -27.11 -0.30
C TRP A 800 3.61 -27.10 1.22
N TYR A 801 4.33 -26.21 1.91
CA TYR A 801 4.26 -26.10 3.35
C TYR A 801 2.86 -25.63 3.81
N GLY A 802 2.34 -24.56 3.20
CA GLY A 802 0.96 -24.10 3.42
C GLY A 802 -0.08 -25.17 3.07
N SER A 803 0.14 -25.96 2.01
CA SER A 803 -0.72 -27.11 1.67
C SER A 803 -0.78 -28.14 2.82
N PHE A 804 0.35 -28.47 3.43
CA PHE A 804 0.39 -29.36 4.59
C PHE A 804 -0.31 -28.75 5.81
N GLN A 805 -0.12 -27.45 6.07
CA GLN A 805 -0.83 -26.75 7.13
C GLN A 805 -2.35 -26.77 6.92
N ARG A 806 -2.82 -26.54 5.68
CA ARG A 806 -4.24 -26.64 5.31
C ARG A 806 -4.82 -28.02 5.59
N ASN A 807 -4.10 -29.08 5.23
CA ASN A 807 -4.52 -30.46 5.54
C ASN A 807 -4.67 -30.72 7.04
N VAL A 808 -3.79 -30.13 7.86
CA VAL A 808 -3.88 -30.21 9.32
C VAL A 808 -5.13 -29.48 9.82
N VAL A 809 -5.39 -28.26 9.34
CA VAL A 809 -6.56 -27.47 9.73
C VAL A 809 -7.88 -28.12 9.31
N ASP A 810 -7.97 -28.63 8.07
CA ASP A 810 -9.13 -29.40 7.61
C ASP A 810 -9.37 -30.65 8.47
N GLY A 811 -8.28 -31.28 8.95
CA GLY A 811 -8.34 -32.35 9.93
C GLY A 811 -8.98 -31.90 11.24
N LEU A 812 -8.54 -30.77 11.79
CA LEU A 812 -9.08 -30.18 13.03
C LEU A 812 -10.56 -29.79 12.87
N ARG A 813 -10.95 -29.18 11.74
CA ARG A 813 -12.36 -28.84 11.43
C ARG A 813 -13.26 -30.07 11.39
N LYS A 814 -12.72 -31.21 10.93
CA LYS A 814 -13.41 -32.52 10.91
C LYS A 814 -13.35 -33.26 12.26
N GLY A 815 -12.82 -32.64 13.31
CA GLY A 815 -12.70 -33.22 14.65
C GLY A 815 -11.62 -34.31 14.77
N LYS A 816 -10.68 -34.38 13.81
CA LYS A 816 -9.56 -35.34 13.88
C LYS A 816 -8.56 -34.91 14.94
N ARG A 817 -7.98 -35.89 15.65
CA ARG A 817 -6.90 -35.65 16.61
C ARG A 817 -5.60 -35.33 15.86
N ASN A 818 -4.89 -34.32 16.32
CA ASN A 818 -3.56 -33.99 15.80
C ASN A 818 -2.51 -34.76 16.64
N ALA A 819 -1.94 -35.81 16.05
CA ALA A 819 -0.96 -36.68 16.73
C ALA A 819 0.32 -35.94 17.18
N LEU A 820 0.68 -34.83 16.53
CA LEU A 820 1.80 -33.98 16.93
C LEU A 820 1.43 -33.16 18.18
N PHE A 821 0.23 -32.57 18.21
CA PHE A 821 -0.30 -31.88 19.38
C PHE A 821 -0.44 -32.83 20.58
N ASP A 822 -0.98 -34.03 20.38
CA ASP A 822 -1.10 -35.04 21.43
C ASP A 822 0.28 -35.47 21.96
N ARG A 823 1.31 -35.56 21.10
CA ARG A 823 2.70 -35.82 21.52
C ARG A 823 3.32 -34.66 22.29
N ILE A 824 3.11 -33.41 21.87
CA ILE A 824 3.65 -32.21 22.51
C ILE A 824 2.95 -31.94 23.85
N ALA A 825 1.64 -32.17 23.94
CA ALA A 825 0.84 -31.98 25.16
C ALA A 825 0.98 -33.13 26.17
N GLY A 826 1.86 -34.11 25.92
CA GLY A 826 2.09 -35.25 26.82
C GLY A 826 0.97 -36.30 26.84
N ASN A 827 0.01 -36.21 25.92
CA ASN A 827 -1.13 -37.12 25.76
C ASN A 827 -0.87 -38.23 24.71
N GLY A 828 0.40 -38.50 24.38
CA GLY A 828 0.78 -39.45 23.34
C GLY A 828 0.15 -40.84 23.54
N PRO A 829 -0.26 -41.54 22.47
CA PRO A 829 -0.91 -42.83 22.60
C PRO A 829 0.04 -43.88 23.18
N VAL A 830 -0.46 -44.69 24.12
CA VAL A 830 0.25 -45.81 24.77
C VAL A 830 0.53 -46.96 23.78
N SER A 831 -0.06 -46.96 22.59
CA SER A 831 0.25 -47.92 21.53
C SER A 831 0.22 -47.26 20.15
N LEU A 832 1.27 -47.49 19.37
CA LEU A 832 1.22 -47.34 17.92
C LEU A 832 0.19 -48.34 17.38
N GLU A 833 -0.95 -47.85 16.87
CA GLU A 833 -1.77 -48.69 15.99
C GLU A 833 -0.99 -48.93 14.71
N SER A 834 -0.75 -50.20 14.42
CA SER A 834 -0.26 -50.66 13.12
C SER A 834 -1.32 -50.38 12.07
N ASP A 835 -0.92 -49.63 11.06
CA ASP A 835 -1.69 -49.30 9.86
C ASP A 835 -2.30 -50.55 9.20
N PRO A 836 -3.61 -50.60 8.95
CA PRO A 836 -4.22 -51.59 8.09
C PRO A 836 -4.72 -50.96 6.77
N ALA A 837 -3.84 -50.36 5.96
CA ALA A 837 -3.77 -50.49 4.49
C ALA A 837 -2.85 -49.45 3.84
#